data_AF-A0A146FHL7-F1
#
_entry.id   AF-A0A146FHL7-F1
#
_cell.length_a   1.000
_cell.length_b   1.000
_cell.length_c   1.000
_cell.angle_alpha   90.00
_cell.angle_beta   90.00
_cell.angle_gamma   90.00
#
_symmetry.space_group_name_H-M   'P 1'
#
loop_
_entity.id
_entity.type
_entity.pdbx_description
1 polymer ?
#
loop_
_entity_poly.entity_id
_entity_poly.type
_entity_poly.pdbx_seq_one_letter_code
_entity_poly.pdbx_strand_id
1 'polypeptide(L)'
;MAEQLCDLLGMKVDDFLRLTETYVLPYLVLTRKRDVIVRVGATYKDAKTPFDICSEKNNLASILAFLLSQPSPNPEESVMSALSEVDAAFRGRTLAELLRIEPILIACDLLKGLGDLGEDKGKRICACLRAALEIQELCNNAFIVWRVLIISLQEEEVEPLIDQTLSIVIRYWDMFTEDTRKQAHELVEYIMQSHHELVRDIFNTMPSLASIPILDKHEATLNSMKEKMDVRSHFLAFIRRCQSDTATVVEQSLHELVPYLSQNEEFIHRSVLSEIPDPVVAQLTRSLLDCCVKFNTSSDVITKLSAECLGLIGCLDPNRVDTVKEKKGILVLSNFDSMEETFDFILFFLQNVLVETFLSASNTRAQGFLAYAMQNLLRFCGLDSAVANRSRDFRADEKYQRWLELPETVRNILAPFLTSKYTVTIGTQNTNCSYPLFTAGLTHGNWLRTFVQDLLQAGNGDNAKLVFSVCSRIVKGQDISIASFLLPFAVLNRTVSGSPQEKEDLRCELVNVLSHPLPDTHDYVYENIILCSQSIFEVLDYLSRWLQGKKKQINSLRNPSHPSNRNHKGTSRDALLDTYHSQAKAVEILLSSIPPEVISKRAVECKSFSRALFHWEQYIRQWKTQHSKQGGAAVEPLYQRLQDIYSRIDEPDGIEGISSHLHVLNIDQQVLEHRKAGRWATAQSWYELQLEKEPNDSEAQWGLLACLKESGQQDAILTRFEILKANNSSRKFLPFAVEATWITSNWGKLNEYLQQLSRLGRGEFNIEIGLALNAFRQGKYTEFWEHIEALRLSVAKSLTANSVVSLQSCHDSILKLHTLHEVESIARAKFEDSESNDSRTKLPDILDRRLDILGGYISDKQYLLGLRRATMELTARLSRKGNFTNQAYQSMLHAARLNDRSATIEHARLLWKDGHHRKAIQTLEGAITANEFSSETATSQERTSSLIANNGEHQNMLLARAHLLLAKWTDRAGQTQSDAIVQRYREAIKLHPSLSGEASKLVVDNYLRSLAHGNKYVFQSLPKILTLWLEHASTVDQPFDPKRGDNE
;
A
#
# COMPACT_ATOMS: atom_id res chain seq x y z
N MET A 1 -35.52 -45.24 -38.95
CA MET A 1 -34.46 -44.82 -38.02
C MET A 1 -34.93 -44.75 -36.57
N ALA A 2 -35.88 -43.89 -36.18
CA ALA A 2 -36.33 -43.83 -34.77
C ALA A 2 -36.92 -45.18 -34.27
N GLU A 3 -37.73 -45.85 -35.08
CA GLU A 3 -38.26 -47.20 -34.77
C GLU A 3 -37.15 -48.24 -34.64
N GLN A 4 -36.17 -48.24 -35.55
CA GLN A 4 -35.01 -49.15 -35.49
C GLN A 4 -34.13 -48.93 -34.25
N LEU A 5 -34.03 -47.69 -33.77
CA LEU A 5 -33.28 -47.33 -32.56
C LEU A 5 -34.05 -47.75 -31.30
N CYS A 6 -35.37 -47.64 -31.32
CA CYS A 6 -36.25 -48.12 -30.26
C CYS A 6 -36.29 -49.66 -30.19
N ASP A 7 -36.28 -50.35 -31.34
CA ASP A 7 -36.15 -51.81 -31.43
C ASP A 7 -34.81 -52.30 -30.84
N LEU A 8 -33.74 -51.53 -31.03
CA LEU A 8 -32.41 -51.83 -30.49
C LEU A 8 -32.32 -51.60 -28.97
N LEU A 9 -33.09 -50.62 -28.45
CA LEU A 9 -33.21 -50.33 -27.02
C LEU A 9 -34.27 -51.18 -26.30
N GLY A 10 -35.07 -51.97 -27.04
CA GLY A 10 -36.16 -52.77 -26.48
C GLY A 10 -37.32 -51.94 -25.92
N MET A 11 -37.50 -50.70 -26.40
CA MET A 11 -38.50 -49.75 -25.91
C MET A 11 -39.48 -49.36 -27.03
N LYS A 12 -40.71 -48.98 -26.67
CA LYS A 12 -41.62 -48.37 -27.65
C LYS A 12 -41.21 -46.93 -27.92
N VAL A 13 -41.44 -46.46 -29.15
CA VAL A 13 -41.15 -45.08 -29.56
C VAL A 13 -41.82 -44.06 -28.63
N ASP A 14 -43.04 -44.34 -28.17
CA ASP A 14 -43.78 -43.46 -27.27
C ASP A 14 -43.20 -43.41 -25.85
N ASP A 15 -42.55 -44.47 -25.39
CA ASP A 15 -41.84 -44.49 -24.10
C ASP A 15 -40.49 -43.77 -24.22
N PHE A 16 -39.81 -43.91 -25.36
CA PHE A 16 -38.55 -43.21 -25.66
C PHE A 16 -38.72 -41.69 -25.76
N LEU A 17 -39.80 -41.22 -26.41
CA LEU A 17 -40.10 -39.79 -26.51
C LEU A 17 -40.43 -39.16 -25.16
N ARG A 18 -41.09 -39.89 -24.26
CA ARG A 18 -41.34 -39.44 -22.89
C ARG A 18 -40.06 -39.40 -22.04
N LEU A 19 -39.18 -40.38 -22.20
CA LEU A 19 -37.93 -40.44 -21.44
C LEU A 19 -36.94 -39.33 -21.84
N THR A 20 -37.01 -38.87 -23.09
CA THR A 20 -36.06 -37.87 -23.65
C THR A 20 -36.64 -36.46 -23.74
N GLU A 21 -37.87 -36.23 -23.29
CA GLU A 21 -38.61 -34.98 -23.51
C GLU A 21 -37.86 -33.74 -23.01
N THR A 22 -37.26 -33.80 -21.81
CA THR A 22 -36.53 -32.68 -21.18
C THR A 22 -35.30 -32.24 -21.99
N TYR A 23 -34.71 -33.14 -22.76
CA TYR A 23 -33.53 -32.87 -23.58
C TYR A 23 -33.88 -32.50 -25.02
N VAL A 24 -35.00 -33.02 -25.53
CA VAL A 24 -35.42 -32.85 -26.93
C VAL A 24 -36.26 -31.59 -27.13
N LEU A 25 -37.14 -31.25 -26.18
CA LEU A 25 -38.04 -30.10 -26.27
C LEU A 25 -37.31 -28.76 -26.46
N PRO A 26 -36.20 -28.44 -25.78
CA PRO A 26 -35.47 -27.19 -25.99
C PRO A 26 -35.02 -26.97 -27.45
N TYR A 27 -34.56 -28.05 -28.11
CA TYR A 27 -34.14 -28.00 -29.51
C TYR A 27 -35.33 -27.91 -30.47
N LEU A 28 -36.44 -28.60 -30.17
CA LEU A 28 -37.67 -28.54 -30.97
C LEU A 28 -38.33 -27.16 -30.92
N VAL A 29 -38.29 -26.50 -29.76
CA VAL A 29 -38.79 -25.13 -29.57
C VAL A 29 -37.91 -24.13 -30.32
N LEU A 30 -36.57 -24.25 -30.22
CA LEU A 30 -35.65 -23.39 -30.98
C LEU A 30 -35.83 -23.54 -32.50
N THR A 31 -36.02 -24.77 -32.98
CA THR A 31 -36.21 -25.08 -34.41
C THR A 31 -37.65 -24.95 -34.90
N ARG A 32 -38.58 -24.49 -34.03
CA ARG A 32 -39.99 -24.20 -34.35
C ARG A 32 -40.78 -25.40 -34.89
N LYS A 33 -40.41 -26.63 -34.50
CA LYS A 33 -41.01 -27.88 -35.01
C LYS A 33 -42.24 -28.29 -34.21
N ARG A 34 -43.34 -27.52 -34.35
CA ARG A 34 -44.60 -27.73 -33.63
C ARG A 34 -45.19 -29.14 -33.81
N ASP A 35 -45.14 -29.69 -35.02
CA ASP A 35 -45.73 -30.99 -35.34
C ASP A 35 -45.13 -32.14 -34.51
N VAL A 36 -43.84 -32.03 -34.17
CA VAL A 36 -43.14 -33.03 -33.36
C VAL A 36 -43.49 -32.87 -31.88
N ILE A 37 -43.65 -31.63 -31.39
CA ILE A 37 -44.07 -31.34 -30.01
C ILE A 37 -45.50 -31.84 -29.76
N VAL A 38 -46.40 -31.67 -30.73
CA VAL A 38 -47.77 -32.24 -30.69
C VAL A 38 -47.72 -33.77 -30.60
N ARG A 39 -46.81 -34.41 -31.36
CA ARG A 39 -46.62 -35.87 -31.30
C ARG A 39 -46.12 -36.33 -29.94
N VAL A 40 -45.20 -35.59 -29.30
CA VAL A 40 -44.76 -35.86 -27.92
C VAL A 40 -45.94 -35.74 -26.95
N GLY A 41 -46.79 -34.73 -27.10
CA GLY A 41 -47.99 -34.56 -26.28
C GLY A 41 -49.04 -35.65 -26.40
N ALA A 42 -49.17 -36.23 -27.58
CA ALA A 42 -50.08 -37.33 -27.86
C ALA A 42 -49.64 -38.67 -27.22
N THR A 43 -48.41 -38.77 -26.71
CA THR A 43 -47.91 -39.99 -26.03
C THR A 43 -48.40 -40.12 -24.58
N TYR A 44 -48.97 -39.06 -24.01
CA TYR A 44 -49.53 -39.05 -22.66
C TYR A 44 -50.95 -39.63 -22.64
N LYS A 45 -51.32 -40.29 -21.52
CA LYS A 45 -52.67 -40.88 -21.35
C LYS A 45 -53.79 -39.84 -21.48
N ASP A 46 -53.53 -38.63 -20.98
CA ASP A 46 -54.30 -37.43 -21.27
C ASP A 46 -53.51 -36.61 -22.29
N ALA A 47 -54.06 -36.39 -23.48
CA ALA A 47 -53.37 -35.66 -24.54
C ALA A 47 -53.09 -34.22 -24.08
N LYS A 48 -51.81 -33.91 -23.87
CA LYS A 48 -51.37 -32.58 -23.44
C LYS A 48 -51.16 -31.67 -24.65
N THR A 49 -51.54 -30.40 -24.51
CA THR A 49 -51.24 -29.41 -25.56
C THR A 49 -49.76 -29.04 -25.56
N PRO A 50 -49.21 -28.49 -26.67
CA PRO A 50 -47.85 -27.96 -26.69
C PRO A 50 -47.59 -26.93 -25.59
N PHE A 51 -48.60 -26.14 -25.22
CA PHE A 51 -48.53 -25.22 -24.09
C PHE A 51 -48.36 -25.96 -22.76
N ASP A 52 -49.14 -27.00 -22.48
CA ASP A 52 -49.10 -27.73 -21.22
C ASP A 52 -47.74 -28.41 -21.01
N ILE A 53 -47.19 -29.04 -22.06
CA ILE A 53 -45.91 -29.76 -22.00
C ILE A 53 -44.73 -28.80 -21.82
N CYS A 54 -44.72 -27.69 -22.58
CA CYS A 54 -43.65 -26.69 -22.48
C CYS A 54 -43.76 -25.87 -21.19
N SER A 55 -44.92 -25.83 -20.54
CA SER A 55 -45.13 -25.12 -19.25
C SER A 55 -44.89 -25.99 -18.02
N GLU A 56 -44.62 -27.29 -18.20
CA GLU A 56 -44.21 -28.16 -17.09
C GLU A 56 -42.87 -27.72 -16.51
N LYS A 57 -42.73 -27.78 -15.18
CA LYS A 57 -41.61 -27.20 -14.42
C LYS A 57 -40.23 -27.52 -15.01
N ASN A 58 -39.96 -28.79 -15.30
CA ASN A 58 -38.65 -29.24 -15.80
C ASN A 58 -38.44 -28.91 -17.29
N ASN A 59 -39.51 -28.96 -18.09
CA ASN A 59 -39.44 -28.66 -19.51
C ASN A 59 -39.30 -27.16 -19.74
N LEU A 60 -40.06 -26.33 -19.01
CA LEU A 60 -39.95 -24.88 -19.08
C LEU A 60 -38.56 -24.41 -18.67
N ALA A 61 -37.99 -24.99 -17.61
CA ALA A 61 -36.66 -24.66 -17.14
C ALA A 61 -35.58 -24.93 -18.19
N SER A 62 -35.55 -26.16 -18.73
CA SER A 62 -34.60 -26.57 -19.77
C SER A 62 -34.77 -25.78 -21.08
N ILE A 63 -36.01 -25.48 -21.48
CA ILE A 63 -36.30 -24.67 -22.67
C ILE A 63 -35.80 -23.23 -22.49
N LEU A 64 -36.16 -22.56 -21.39
CA LEU A 64 -35.76 -21.18 -21.15
C LEU A 64 -34.24 -21.06 -20.97
N ALA A 65 -33.63 -21.98 -20.23
CA ALA A 65 -32.18 -22.04 -20.07
C ALA A 65 -31.46 -22.16 -21.42
N PHE A 66 -31.91 -23.10 -22.26
CA PHE A 66 -31.31 -23.32 -23.57
C PHE A 66 -31.51 -22.12 -24.51
N LEU A 67 -32.71 -21.52 -24.57
CA LEU A 67 -32.98 -20.38 -25.43
C LEU A 67 -32.22 -19.12 -25.00
N LEU A 68 -32.10 -18.86 -23.70
CA LEU A 68 -31.31 -17.74 -23.16
C LEU A 68 -29.81 -17.91 -23.39
N SER A 69 -29.33 -19.15 -23.54
CA SER A 69 -27.92 -19.43 -23.88
C SER A 69 -27.58 -19.20 -25.35
N GLN A 70 -28.57 -19.04 -26.24
CA GLN A 70 -28.32 -18.84 -27.67
C GLN A 70 -27.90 -17.39 -27.99
N PRO A 71 -26.95 -17.18 -28.92
CA PRO A 71 -26.48 -15.84 -29.28
C PRO A 71 -27.56 -15.09 -30.06
N SER A 72 -28.19 -14.09 -29.43
CA SER A 72 -29.15 -13.19 -30.09
C SER A 72 -28.98 -11.73 -29.62
N PRO A 73 -29.25 -10.74 -30.50
CA PRO A 73 -29.10 -9.31 -30.16
C PRO A 73 -30.16 -8.82 -29.17
N ASN A 74 -31.36 -9.42 -29.18
CA ASN A 74 -32.46 -9.17 -28.25
C ASN A 74 -33.00 -10.53 -27.76
N PRO A 75 -32.55 -11.02 -26.59
CA PRO A 75 -32.92 -12.35 -26.11
C PRO A 75 -34.42 -12.45 -25.77
N GLU A 76 -35.01 -11.38 -25.24
CA GLU A 76 -36.42 -11.37 -24.86
C GLU A 76 -37.36 -11.55 -26.05
N GLU A 77 -37.14 -10.79 -27.12
CA GLU A 77 -37.94 -10.86 -28.35
C GLU A 77 -37.76 -12.21 -29.06
N SER A 78 -36.52 -12.73 -29.08
CA SER A 78 -36.21 -14.03 -29.70
C SER A 78 -36.85 -15.21 -28.95
N VAL A 79 -36.78 -15.21 -27.61
CA VAL A 79 -37.38 -16.25 -26.77
C VAL A 79 -38.90 -16.23 -26.89
N MET A 80 -39.51 -15.06 -26.79
CA MET A 80 -40.96 -14.92 -26.90
C MET A 80 -41.49 -15.20 -28.31
N SER A 81 -40.73 -14.87 -29.36
CA SER A 81 -41.04 -15.29 -30.74
C SER A 81 -41.03 -16.81 -30.88
N ALA A 82 -40.01 -17.49 -30.36
CA ALA A 82 -39.94 -18.96 -30.43
C ALA A 82 -41.10 -19.63 -29.67
N LEU A 83 -41.43 -19.17 -28.45
CA LEU A 83 -42.53 -19.72 -27.65
C LEU A 83 -43.91 -19.44 -28.26
N SER A 84 -44.13 -18.23 -28.78
CA SER A 84 -45.42 -17.84 -29.37
C SER A 84 -45.72 -18.49 -30.72
N GLU A 85 -44.71 -18.97 -31.43
CA GLU A 85 -44.86 -19.78 -32.65
C GLU A 85 -45.15 -21.26 -32.34
N VAL A 86 -44.72 -21.76 -31.18
CA VAL A 86 -45.06 -23.11 -30.69
C VAL A 86 -46.51 -23.16 -30.22
N ASP A 87 -46.96 -22.18 -29.44
CA ASP A 87 -48.37 -22.04 -29.05
C ASP A 87 -48.77 -20.56 -28.85
N ALA A 88 -49.95 -20.18 -29.34
CA ALA A 88 -50.47 -18.82 -29.22
C ALA A 88 -50.76 -18.42 -27.76
N ALA A 89 -50.95 -19.38 -26.86
CA ALA A 89 -51.17 -19.15 -25.43
C ALA A 89 -49.99 -18.43 -24.72
N PHE A 90 -48.77 -18.51 -25.26
CA PHE A 90 -47.60 -17.81 -24.73
C PHE A 90 -47.59 -16.29 -25.01
N ARG A 91 -48.43 -15.78 -25.92
CA ARG A 91 -48.49 -14.33 -26.25
C ARG A 91 -49.02 -13.45 -25.11
N GLY A 92 -49.72 -14.03 -24.14
CA GLY A 92 -50.33 -13.31 -23.02
C GLY A 92 -49.45 -13.18 -21.77
N ARG A 93 -48.22 -13.71 -21.79
CA ARG A 93 -47.28 -13.67 -20.65
C ARG A 93 -46.01 -12.95 -21.04
N THR A 94 -45.37 -12.31 -20.06
CA THR A 94 -44.04 -11.71 -20.26
C THR A 94 -42.93 -12.73 -19.97
N LEU A 95 -41.74 -12.55 -20.54
CA LEU A 95 -40.58 -13.40 -20.21
C LEU A 95 -40.25 -13.33 -18.70
N ALA A 96 -40.40 -12.14 -18.11
CA ALA A 96 -40.21 -11.94 -16.66
C ALA A 96 -41.20 -12.78 -15.81
N GLU A 97 -42.46 -12.92 -16.25
CA GLU A 97 -43.44 -13.79 -15.59
C GLU A 97 -43.06 -15.26 -15.70
N LEU A 98 -42.55 -15.71 -16.85
CA LEU A 98 -42.12 -17.10 -17.07
C LEU A 98 -40.87 -17.45 -16.26
N LEU A 99 -39.91 -16.53 -16.17
CA LEU A 99 -38.70 -16.68 -15.36
C LEU A 99 -38.99 -16.76 -13.86
N ARG A 100 -40.06 -16.10 -13.40
CA ARG A 100 -40.50 -16.14 -12.00
C ARG A 100 -41.14 -17.47 -11.58
N ILE A 101 -41.56 -18.30 -12.53
CA ILE A 101 -42.27 -19.56 -12.21
C ILE A 101 -41.34 -20.55 -11.52
N GLU A 102 -40.14 -20.77 -12.05
CA GLU A 102 -39.14 -21.70 -11.48
C GLU A 102 -37.71 -21.17 -11.69
N PRO A 103 -37.33 -20.06 -11.03
CA PRO A 103 -36.03 -19.41 -11.25
C PRO A 103 -34.84 -20.31 -10.88
N ILE A 104 -35.02 -21.22 -9.92
CA ILE A 104 -33.98 -22.12 -9.42
C ILE A 104 -33.63 -23.18 -10.47
N LEU A 105 -34.63 -23.84 -11.06
CA LEU A 105 -34.42 -24.85 -12.09
C LEU A 105 -33.85 -24.22 -13.37
N ILE A 106 -34.32 -23.04 -13.77
CA ILE A 106 -33.80 -22.30 -14.93
C ILE A 106 -32.32 -21.94 -14.72
N ALA A 107 -31.96 -21.45 -13.53
CA ALA A 107 -30.57 -21.18 -13.19
C ALA A 107 -29.72 -22.45 -13.18
N CYS A 108 -30.23 -23.56 -12.63
CA CYS A 108 -29.52 -24.84 -12.60
C CYS A 108 -29.27 -25.41 -14.00
N ASP A 109 -30.26 -25.35 -14.90
CA ASP A 109 -30.08 -25.83 -16.28
C ASP A 109 -29.23 -24.88 -17.13
N LEU A 110 -29.26 -23.57 -16.85
CA LEU A 110 -28.29 -22.62 -17.40
C LEU A 110 -26.87 -22.99 -16.94
N LEU A 111 -26.68 -23.29 -15.66
CA LEU A 111 -25.39 -23.72 -15.13
C LEU A 111 -24.91 -25.02 -15.77
N LYS A 112 -25.77 -26.04 -15.90
CA LYS A 112 -25.42 -27.32 -16.55
C LYS A 112 -25.04 -27.13 -18.01
N GLY A 113 -25.84 -26.36 -18.77
CA GLY A 113 -25.53 -26.05 -20.17
C GLY A 113 -24.28 -25.17 -20.36
N LEU A 114 -23.83 -24.50 -19.30
CA LEU A 114 -22.63 -23.66 -19.29
C LEU A 114 -21.39 -24.39 -18.78
N GLY A 115 -21.54 -25.40 -17.90
CA GLY A 115 -20.45 -26.28 -17.45
C GLY A 115 -19.82 -27.07 -18.61
N ASP A 116 -20.60 -27.42 -19.63
CA ASP A 116 -20.10 -28.02 -20.87
C ASP A 116 -19.34 -27.03 -21.78
N LEU A 117 -19.30 -25.72 -21.46
CA LEU A 117 -18.76 -24.66 -22.32
C LEU A 117 -17.45 -23.99 -21.82
N GLY A 118 -16.73 -24.61 -20.88
CA GLY A 118 -15.34 -24.28 -20.50
C GLY A 118 -15.16 -23.24 -19.37
N GLU A 119 -13.95 -23.25 -18.78
CA GLU A 119 -13.50 -22.54 -17.56
C GLU A 119 -13.91 -21.05 -17.45
N ASP A 120 -13.98 -20.33 -18.57
CA ASP A 120 -14.15 -18.86 -18.58
C ASP A 120 -15.58 -18.38 -18.39
N LYS A 121 -16.58 -19.23 -18.62
CA LYS A 121 -17.98 -18.88 -18.31
C LYS A 121 -18.29 -19.04 -16.81
N GLY A 122 -17.58 -19.93 -16.11
CA GLY A 122 -17.68 -20.12 -14.66
C GLY A 122 -17.39 -18.84 -13.88
N LYS A 123 -16.29 -18.13 -14.20
CA LYS A 123 -15.91 -16.87 -13.54
C LYS A 123 -16.94 -15.75 -13.72
N ARG A 124 -17.56 -15.65 -14.90
CA ARG A 124 -18.65 -14.69 -15.17
C ARG A 124 -19.88 -15.00 -14.33
N ILE A 125 -20.24 -16.27 -14.21
CA ILE A 125 -21.37 -16.70 -13.38
C ILE A 125 -21.06 -16.40 -11.91
N CYS A 126 -19.85 -16.67 -11.43
CA CYS A 126 -19.43 -16.29 -10.08
C CYS A 126 -19.54 -14.77 -9.85
N ALA A 127 -19.21 -13.93 -10.84
CA ALA A 127 -19.39 -12.47 -10.74
C ALA A 127 -20.86 -12.05 -10.68
N CYS A 128 -21.72 -12.63 -11.53
CA CYS A 128 -23.15 -12.36 -11.54
C CYS A 128 -23.83 -12.82 -10.24
N LEU A 129 -23.47 -14.00 -9.72
CA LEU A 129 -23.99 -14.51 -8.46
C LEU A 129 -23.55 -13.64 -7.28
N ARG A 130 -22.30 -13.14 -7.27
CA ARG A 130 -21.83 -12.18 -6.26
C ARG A 130 -22.66 -10.89 -6.26
N ALA A 131 -22.89 -10.31 -7.44
CA ALA A 131 -23.76 -9.13 -7.55
C ALA A 131 -25.21 -9.43 -7.11
N ALA A 132 -25.71 -10.64 -7.35
CA ALA A 132 -27.02 -11.07 -6.90
C ALA A 132 -27.10 -11.31 -5.37
N LEU A 133 -26.00 -11.73 -4.73
CA LEU A 133 -25.91 -11.88 -3.27
C LEU A 133 -25.99 -10.55 -2.52
N GLU A 134 -25.55 -9.44 -3.14
CA GLU A 134 -25.69 -8.09 -2.58
C GLU A 134 -27.15 -7.60 -2.55
N ILE A 135 -28.01 -8.17 -3.39
CA ILE A 135 -29.44 -7.81 -3.46
C ILE A 135 -30.21 -8.67 -2.46
N GLN A 136 -30.80 -8.05 -1.44
CA GLN A 136 -31.48 -8.72 -0.34
C GLN A 136 -32.55 -9.73 -0.79
N GLU A 137 -33.34 -9.40 -1.82
CA GLU A 137 -34.41 -10.27 -2.35
C GLU A 137 -33.88 -11.51 -3.09
N LEU A 138 -32.68 -11.42 -3.66
CA LEU A 138 -32.08 -12.48 -4.48
C LEU A 138 -31.05 -13.32 -3.70
N CYS A 139 -30.59 -12.84 -2.54
CA CYS A 139 -29.52 -13.44 -1.74
C CYS A 139 -29.73 -14.94 -1.48
N ASN A 140 -30.91 -15.33 -0.99
CA ASN A 140 -31.23 -16.74 -0.71
C ASN A 140 -31.17 -17.61 -1.97
N ASN A 141 -31.76 -17.14 -3.07
CA ASN A 141 -31.80 -17.88 -4.34
C ASN A 141 -30.41 -17.95 -4.98
N ALA A 142 -29.64 -16.87 -4.92
CA ALA A 142 -28.28 -16.80 -5.44
C ALA A 142 -27.35 -17.76 -4.68
N PHE A 143 -27.50 -17.90 -3.36
CA PHE A 143 -26.72 -18.83 -2.56
C PHE A 143 -27.06 -20.30 -2.88
N ILE A 144 -28.33 -20.63 -3.11
CA ILE A 144 -28.75 -21.98 -3.54
C ILE A 144 -28.06 -22.34 -4.87
N VAL A 145 -28.05 -21.39 -5.82
CA VAL A 145 -27.39 -21.58 -7.12
C VAL A 145 -25.87 -21.69 -6.96
N TRP A 146 -25.27 -20.94 -6.04
CA TRP A 146 -23.85 -21.04 -5.68
C TRP A 146 -23.48 -22.42 -5.11
N ARG A 147 -24.33 -22.97 -4.24
CA ARG A 147 -24.16 -24.32 -3.68
C ARG A 147 -24.12 -25.37 -4.80
N VAL A 148 -25.09 -25.32 -5.71
CA VAL A 148 -25.17 -26.28 -6.83
C VAL A 148 -23.94 -26.17 -7.72
N LEU A 149 -23.45 -24.94 -7.95
CA LEU A 149 -22.23 -24.70 -8.71
C LEU A 149 -21.03 -25.42 -8.08
N ILE A 150 -20.75 -25.21 -6.79
CA ILE A 150 -19.62 -25.83 -6.08
C ILE A 150 -19.67 -27.37 -6.17
N ILE A 151 -20.86 -27.95 -6.03
CA ILE A 151 -21.05 -29.42 -6.08
C ILE A 151 -20.83 -29.97 -7.50
N SER A 152 -21.05 -29.16 -8.53
CA SER A 152 -20.94 -29.58 -9.93
C SER A 152 -19.55 -29.43 -10.55
N LEU A 153 -18.65 -28.66 -9.93
CA LEU A 153 -17.31 -28.35 -10.45
C LEU A 153 -16.29 -29.45 -10.09
N GLN A 154 -15.21 -29.51 -10.86
CA GLN A 154 -14.09 -30.43 -10.57
C GLN A 154 -13.19 -29.89 -9.45
N GLU A 155 -12.38 -30.77 -8.84
CA GLU A 155 -11.52 -30.44 -7.70
C GLU A 155 -10.58 -29.26 -7.97
N GLU A 156 -9.95 -29.21 -9.14
CA GLU A 156 -9.03 -28.13 -9.56
C GLU A 156 -9.74 -26.77 -9.72
N GLU A 157 -11.04 -26.78 -10.05
CA GLU A 157 -11.85 -25.58 -10.24
C GLU A 157 -12.45 -25.08 -8.91
N VAL A 158 -12.63 -25.97 -7.94
CA VAL A 158 -13.17 -25.67 -6.62
C VAL A 158 -12.14 -24.99 -5.72
N GLU A 159 -10.86 -25.39 -5.78
CA GLU A 159 -9.76 -24.82 -4.97
C GLU A 159 -9.82 -23.27 -4.81
N PRO A 160 -9.83 -22.46 -5.89
CA PRO A 160 -9.84 -21.00 -5.77
C PRO A 160 -11.17 -20.41 -5.26
N LEU A 161 -12.24 -21.20 -5.24
CA LEU A 161 -13.59 -20.81 -4.82
C LEU A 161 -13.87 -21.16 -3.36
N ILE A 162 -13.06 -22.02 -2.71
CA ILE A 162 -13.29 -22.42 -1.32
C ILE A 162 -13.23 -21.21 -0.38
N ASP A 163 -12.14 -20.43 -0.42
CA ASP A 163 -11.97 -19.25 0.43
C ASP A 163 -13.10 -18.22 0.22
N GLN A 164 -13.55 -18.08 -1.04
CA GLN A 164 -14.65 -17.21 -1.39
C GLN A 164 -15.98 -17.72 -0.82
N THR A 165 -16.24 -19.01 -0.95
CA THR A 165 -17.48 -19.64 -0.49
C THR A 165 -17.62 -19.55 1.01
N LEU A 166 -16.56 -19.86 1.76
CA LEU A 166 -16.57 -19.74 3.22
C LEU A 166 -16.74 -18.27 3.64
N SER A 167 -16.07 -17.32 2.97
CA SER A 167 -16.22 -15.89 3.26
C SER A 167 -17.64 -15.36 2.96
N ILE A 168 -18.29 -15.87 1.89
CA ILE A 168 -19.69 -15.56 1.56
C ILE A 168 -20.62 -16.08 2.65
N VAL A 169 -20.43 -17.33 3.10
CA VAL A 169 -21.24 -17.93 4.17
C VAL A 169 -21.16 -17.09 5.44
N ILE A 170 -19.96 -16.66 5.83
CA ILE A 170 -19.76 -15.83 7.03
C ILE A 170 -20.46 -14.48 6.90
N ARG A 171 -20.24 -13.75 5.79
CA ARG A 171 -20.75 -12.39 5.62
C ARG A 171 -22.27 -12.31 5.51
N TYR A 172 -22.90 -13.26 4.81
CA TYR A 172 -24.35 -13.23 4.55
C TYR A 172 -25.17 -14.12 5.49
N TRP A 173 -24.54 -14.72 6.51
CA TRP A 173 -25.21 -15.63 7.46
C TRP A 173 -26.46 -15.02 8.11
N ASP A 174 -26.39 -13.74 8.49
CA ASP A 174 -27.49 -13.02 9.12
C ASP A 174 -28.65 -12.70 8.15
N MET A 175 -28.37 -12.71 6.85
CA MET A 175 -29.36 -12.48 5.79
C MET A 175 -30.02 -13.76 5.28
N PHE A 176 -29.47 -14.92 5.61
CA PHE A 176 -30.01 -16.22 5.23
C PHE A 176 -31.23 -16.61 6.05
N THR A 177 -32.22 -17.19 5.38
CA THR A 177 -33.34 -17.90 6.00
C THR A 177 -32.87 -19.18 6.71
N GLU A 178 -33.69 -19.73 7.61
CA GLU A 178 -33.34 -20.98 8.32
C GLU A 178 -33.04 -22.15 7.36
N ASP A 179 -33.76 -22.25 6.24
CA ASP A 179 -33.53 -23.28 5.24
C ASP A 179 -32.20 -23.07 4.50
N THR A 180 -31.86 -21.84 4.12
CA THR A 180 -30.58 -21.56 3.45
C THR A 180 -29.39 -21.69 4.39
N ARG A 181 -29.54 -21.43 5.70
CA ARG A 181 -28.52 -21.73 6.72
C ARG A 181 -28.23 -23.22 6.84
N LYS A 182 -29.25 -24.08 6.79
CA LYS A 182 -29.07 -25.54 6.74
C LYS A 182 -28.30 -25.95 5.49
N GLN A 183 -28.67 -25.39 4.33
CA GLN A 183 -27.96 -25.69 3.08
C GLN A 183 -26.51 -25.19 3.08
N ALA A 184 -26.24 -24.05 3.71
CA ALA A 184 -24.88 -23.53 3.90
C ALA A 184 -24.05 -24.47 4.80
N HIS A 185 -24.65 -24.98 5.88
CA HIS A 185 -24.00 -25.97 6.74
C HIS A 185 -23.68 -27.26 5.97
N GLU A 186 -24.64 -27.81 5.22
CA GLU A 186 -24.43 -29.00 4.38
C GLU A 186 -23.34 -28.77 3.31
N LEU A 187 -23.24 -27.56 2.75
CA LEU A 187 -22.20 -27.22 1.78
C LEU A 187 -20.81 -27.20 2.43
N VAL A 188 -20.68 -26.58 3.62
CA VAL A 188 -19.40 -26.59 4.36
C VAL A 188 -19.02 -28.02 4.74
N GLU A 189 -19.97 -28.83 5.19
CA GLU A 189 -19.75 -30.24 5.47
C GLU A 189 -19.28 -31.01 4.23
N TYR A 190 -19.91 -30.78 3.08
CA TYR A 190 -19.52 -31.38 1.81
C TYR A 190 -18.08 -31.01 1.42
N ILE A 191 -17.69 -29.73 1.53
CA ILE A 191 -16.31 -29.31 1.21
C ILE A 191 -15.31 -29.99 2.15
N MET A 192 -15.62 -30.07 3.45
CA MET A 192 -14.72 -30.67 4.44
C MET A 192 -14.58 -32.19 4.29
N GLN A 193 -15.62 -32.90 3.83
CA GLN A 193 -15.62 -34.36 3.68
C GLN A 193 -15.19 -34.82 2.28
N SER A 194 -15.81 -34.28 1.23
CA SER A 194 -15.60 -34.73 -0.16
C SER A 194 -14.25 -34.28 -0.72
N HIS A 195 -13.74 -33.12 -0.29
CA HIS A 195 -12.48 -32.55 -0.78
C HIS A 195 -11.40 -32.50 0.31
N HIS A 196 -11.35 -33.49 1.19
CA HIS A 196 -10.44 -33.50 2.34
C HIS A 196 -8.95 -33.32 1.98
N GLU A 197 -8.49 -33.85 0.83
CA GLU A 197 -7.11 -33.66 0.37
C GLU A 197 -6.81 -32.20 0.01
N LEU A 198 -7.71 -31.55 -0.74
CA LEU A 198 -7.63 -30.12 -1.04
C LEU A 198 -7.69 -29.27 0.22
N VAL A 199 -8.56 -29.62 1.17
CA VAL A 199 -8.64 -28.90 2.47
C VAL A 199 -7.31 -29.00 3.22
N ARG A 200 -6.64 -30.16 3.21
CA ARG A 200 -5.32 -30.33 3.83
C ARG A 200 -4.22 -29.53 3.14
N ASP A 201 -4.37 -29.20 1.87
CA ASP A 201 -3.37 -28.44 1.12
C ASP A 201 -3.62 -26.91 1.21
N ILE A 202 -4.88 -26.48 1.38
CA ILE A 202 -5.33 -25.07 1.35
C ILE A 202 -5.75 -24.53 2.74
N PHE A 203 -5.71 -25.34 3.81
CA PHE A 203 -6.15 -24.91 5.16
C PHE A 203 -5.47 -23.63 5.66
N ASN A 204 -4.30 -23.29 5.14
CA ASN A 204 -3.56 -22.07 5.47
C ASN A 204 -4.36 -20.80 5.10
N THR A 205 -5.04 -20.75 3.94
CA THR A 205 -5.78 -19.57 3.48
C THR A 205 -7.26 -19.57 3.86
N MET A 206 -7.78 -20.66 4.42
CA MET A 206 -9.20 -20.73 4.79
C MET A 206 -9.56 -19.76 5.92
N PRO A 207 -10.70 -19.03 5.82
CA PRO A 207 -11.20 -18.17 6.89
C PRO A 207 -11.60 -18.97 8.14
N SER A 208 -11.71 -18.28 9.28
CA SER A 208 -12.25 -18.85 10.51
C SER A 208 -13.79 -18.84 10.47
N LEU A 209 -14.39 -19.96 10.88
CA LEU A 209 -15.83 -20.16 10.99
C LEU A 209 -16.37 -19.86 12.40
N ALA A 210 -15.53 -19.36 13.31
CA ALA A 210 -15.86 -19.15 14.73
C ALA A 210 -17.02 -18.17 14.99
N SER A 211 -17.40 -17.34 14.02
CA SER A 211 -18.55 -16.44 14.12
C SER A 211 -19.89 -17.18 14.13
N ILE A 212 -19.93 -18.43 13.64
CA ILE A 212 -21.16 -19.22 13.47
C ILE A 212 -21.12 -20.45 14.40
N PRO A 213 -21.90 -20.46 15.50
CA PRO A 213 -21.88 -21.56 16.49
C PRO A 213 -22.22 -22.95 15.93
N ILE A 214 -22.99 -23.03 14.83
CA ILE A 214 -23.36 -24.31 14.20
C ILE A 214 -22.15 -24.97 13.51
N LEU A 215 -21.12 -24.19 13.17
CA LEU A 215 -19.92 -24.65 12.45
C LEU A 215 -18.72 -24.92 13.37
N ASP A 216 -18.87 -24.80 14.70
CA ASP A 216 -17.79 -25.00 15.68
C ASP A 216 -17.06 -26.33 15.54
N LYS A 217 -17.76 -27.40 15.14
CA LYS A 217 -17.15 -28.71 14.90
C LYS A 217 -16.11 -28.67 13.76
N HIS A 218 -16.44 -27.97 12.68
CA HIS A 218 -15.54 -27.82 11.53
C HIS A 218 -14.42 -26.81 11.85
N GLU A 219 -14.73 -25.76 12.60
CA GLU A 219 -13.73 -24.81 13.09
C GLU A 219 -12.68 -25.48 13.98
N ALA A 220 -13.08 -26.39 14.89
CA ALA A 220 -12.14 -27.14 15.72
C ALA A 220 -11.18 -28.00 14.88
N THR A 221 -11.66 -28.59 13.79
CA THR A 221 -10.79 -29.35 12.87
C THR A 221 -9.81 -28.45 12.12
N LEU A 222 -10.25 -27.26 11.68
CA LEU A 222 -9.37 -26.28 11.01
C LEU A 222 -8.33 -25.71 11.97
N ASN A 223 -8.71 -25.37 13.20
CA ASN A 223 -7.80 -24.84 14.21
C ASN A 223 -6.74 -25.87 14.62
N SER A 224 -7.09 -27.15 14.74
CA SER A 224 -6.09 -28.21 14.98
C SER A 224 -5.04 -28.34 13.85
N MET A 225 -5.41 -27.99 12.61
CA MET A 225 -4.46 -27.92 11.50
C MET A 225 -3.63 -26.63 11.55
N LYS A 226 -4.26 -25.48 11.79
CA LYS A 226 -3.60 -24.16 11.88
C LYS A 226 -2.63 -24.04 13.07
N GLU A 227 -2.90 -24.68 14.20
CA GLU A 227 -1.98 -24.72 15.36
C GLU A 227 -0.59 -25.28 15.03
N LYS A 228 -0.46 -26.07 13.96
CA LYS A 228 0.82 -26.62 13.51
C LYS A 228 1.65 -25.62 12.69
N MET A 229 1.05 -24.52 12.25
CA MET A 229 1.73 -23.51 11.44
C MET A 229 2.49 -22.54 12.34
N ASP A 230 3.63 -22.05 11.84
CA ASP A 230 4.37 -20.97 12.47
C ASP A 230 3.70 -19.61 12.21
N VAL A 231 4.01 -18.63 13.06
CA VAL A 231 3.44 -17.26 12.97
C VAL A 231 3.74 -16.62 11.61
N ARG A 232 4.90 -16.92 11.03
CA ARG A 232 5.32 -16.44 9.71
C ARG A 232 4.42 -16.96 8.59
N SER A 233 4.12 -18.26 8.55
CA SER A 233 3.26 -18.84 7.50
C SER A 233 1.82 -18.34 7.61
N HIS A 234 1.32 -18.06 8.83
CA HIS A 234 0.03 -17.41 9.02
C HIS A 234 0.00 -16.02 8.37
N PHE A 235 1.03 -15.19 8.57
CA PHE A 235 1.11 -13.89 7.91
C PHE A 235 1.18 -14.00 6.39
N LEU A 236 1.92 -14.96 5.84
CA LEU A 236 1.94 -15.23 4.40
C LEU A 236 0.56 -15.63 3.86
N ALA A 237 -0.20 -16.42 4.61
CA ALA A 237 -1.56 -16.76 4.25
C ALA A 237 -2.50 -15.53 4.25
N PHE A 238 -2.41 -14.66 5.26
CA PHE A 238 -3.16 -13.40 5.27
C PHE A 238 -2.77 -12.48 4.11
N ILE A 239 -1.48 -12.38 3.76
CA ILE A 239 -1.02 -11.61 2.60
C ILE A 239 -1.70 -12.12 1.33
N ARG A 240 -1.72 -13.44 1.10
CA ARG A 240 -2.37 -14.04 -0.08
C ARG A 240 -3.87 -13.75 -0.13
N ARG A 241 -4.57 -13.79 1.02
CA ARG A 241 -6.01 -13.46 1.10
C ARG A 241 -6.29 -11.98 0.86
N CYS A 242 -5.49 -11.07 1.42
CA CYS A 242 -5.63 -9.63 1.22
C CYS A 242 -5.35 -9.22 -0.24
N GLN A 243 -4.50 -9.96 -0.95
CA GLN A 243 -4.24 -9.76 -2.39
C GLN A 243 -5.37 -10.23 -3.30
N SER A 244 -6.38 -10.93 -2.78
CA SER A 244 -7.50 -11.41 -3.59
C SER A 244 -8.34 -10.26 -4.17
N ASP A 245 -8.95 -10.50 -5.33
CA ASP A 245 -9.83 -9.51 -5.98
C ASP A 245 -11.21 -9.41 -5.34
N THR A 246 -11.59 -10.38 -4.51
CA THR A 246 -12.92 -10.47 -3.94
C THR A 246 -13.02 -9.67 -2.65
N ALA A 247 -13.82 -8.60 -2.67
CA ALA A 247 -14.01 -7.71 -1.52
C ALA A 247 -14.45 -8.45 -0.23
N THR A 248 -15.29 -9.49 -0.34
CA THR A 248 -15.75 -10.27 0.83
C THR A 248 -14.63 -11.05 1.50
N VAL A 249 -13.70 -11.63 0.73
CA VAL A 249 -12.54 -12.36 1.25
C VAL A 249 -11.56 -11.41 1.90
N VAL A 250 -11.31 -10.25 1.27
CA VAL A 250 -10.43 -9.21 1.82
C VAL A 250 -10.98 -8.68 3.14
N GLU A 251 -12.27 -8.34 3.19
CA GLU A 251 -12.94 -7.86 4.41
C GLU A 251 -12.85 -8.87 5.55
N GLN A 252 -13.18 -10.14 5.30
CA GLN A 252 -13.07 -11.20 6.30
C GLN A 252 -11.63 -11.42 6.74
N SER A 253 -10.67 -11.38 5.81
CA SER A 253 -9.24 -11.52 6.13
C SER A 253 -8.75 -10.40 7.06
N LEU A 254 -9.22 -9.17 6.85
CA LEU A 254 -8.85 -8.02 7.69
C LEU A 254 -9.49 -8.11 9.08
N HIS A 255 -10.75 -8.56 9.17
CA HIS A 255 -11.40 -8.80 10.47
C HIS A 255 -10.66 -9.83 11.32
N GLU A 256 -10.12 -10.89 10.70
CA GLU A 256 -9.30 -11.89 11.38
C GLU A 256 -7.87 -11.41 11.66
N LEU A 257 -7.31 -10.58 10.77
CA LEU A 257 -5.95 -10.08 10.88
C LEU A 257 -5.79 -9.09 12.04
N VAL A 258 -6.76 -8.21 12.30
CA VAL A 258 -6.71 -7.23 13.40
C VAL A 258 -6.42 -7.90 14.77
N PRO A 259 -7.21 -8.87 15.26
CA PRO A 259 -6.93 -9.54 16.52
C PRO A 259 -5.65 -10.38 16.47
N TYR A 260 -5.34 -11.01 15.33
CA TYR A 260 -4.12 -11.81 15.18
C TYR A 260 -2.84 -10.97 15.25
N LEU A 261 -2.85 -9.76 14.68
CA LEU A 261 -1.78 -8.77 14.79
C LEU A 261 -1.57 -8.35 16.24
N SER A 262 -2.66 -8.05 16.96
CA SER A 262 -2.59 -7.63 18.37
C SER A 262 -2.04 -8.72 19.28
N GLN A 263 -2.34 -9.99 19.01
CA GLN A 263 -1.78 -11.12 19.77
C GLN A 263 -0.28 -11.37 19.47
N ASN A 264 0.17 -11.07 18.24
CA ASN A 264 1.52 -11.40 17.76
C ASN A 264 2.41 -10.16 17.50
N GLU A 265 2.13 -9.02 18.14
CA GLU A 265 2.92 -7.78 17.98
C GLU A 265 4.41 -7.97 18.26
N GLU A 266 4.75 -8.85 19.22
CA GLU A 266 6.12 -9.18 19.55
C GLU A 266 6.90 -9.71 18.35
N PHE A 267 6.29 -10.59 17.56
CA PHE A 267 6.92 -11.17 16.38
C PHE A 267 7.22 -10.09 15.35
N ILE A 268 6.27 -9.20 15.08
CA ILE A 268 6.40 -8.12 14.09
C ILE A 268 7.56 -7.20 14.48
N HIS A 269 7.53 -6.70 15.72
CA HIS A 269 8.51 -5.72 16.19
C HIS A 269 9.91 -6.34 16.29
N ARG A 270 10.04 -7.57 16.79
CA ARG A 270 11.34 -8.28 16.84
C ARG A 270 11.88 -8.58 15.44
N SER A 271 11.01 -8.94 14.49
CA SER A 271 11.39 -9.23 13.11
C SER A 271 11.98 -8.00 12.42
N VAL A 272 11.38 -6.82 12.62
CA VAL A 272 11.89 -5.55 12.06
C VAL A 272 13.17 -5.07 12.76
N LEU A 273 13.29 -5.29 14.07
CA LEU A 273 14.46 -4.88 14.85
C LEU A 273 15.68 -5.80 14.69
N SER A 274 15.49 -6.97 14.09
CA SER A 274 16.57 -7.92 13.79
C SER A 274 17.59 -7.33 12.78
N GLU A 275 18.80 -7.89 12.75
CA GLU A 275 19.87 -7.40 11.84
C GLU A 275 19.51 -7.58 10.36
N ILE A 276 18.77 -8.65 10.04
CA ILE A 276 18.24 -8.91 8.70
C ILE A 276 16.71 -8.96 8.86
N PRO A 277 16.00 -7.86 8.56
CA PRO A 277 14.57 -7.82 8.75
C PRO A 277 13.86 -8.85 7.87
N ASP A 278 12.88 -9.52 8.44
CA ASP A 278 12.07 -10.49 7.71
C ASP A 278 11.20 -9.78 6.65
N PRO A 279 11.29 -10.17 5.35
CA PRO A 279 10.48 -9.56 4.30
C PRO A 279 8.96 -9.74 4.50
N VAL A 280 8.51 -10.66 5.36
CA VAL A 280 7.07 -10.89 5.59
C VAL A 280 6.35 -9.64 6.08
N VAL A 281 6.97 -8.86 6.98
CA VAL A 281 6.37 -7.60 7.47
C VAL A 281 6.30 -6.55 6.36
N ALA A 282 7.32 -6.52 5.50
CA ALA A 282 7.35 -5.66 4.31
C ALA A 282 6.22 -6.04 3.32
N GLN A 283 6.06 -7.33 3.04
CA GLN A 283 4.99 -7.82 2.16
C GLN A 283 3.60 -7.58 2.74
N LEU A 284 3.44 -7.72 4.06
CA LEU A 284 2.17 -7.45 4.75
C LEU A 284 1.79 -5.97 4.71
N THR A 285 2.73 -5.09 5.04
CA THR A 285 2.51 -3.64 4.93
C THR A 285 2.19 -3.25 3.49
N ARG A 286 2.87 -3.83 2.49
CA ARG A 286 2.59 -3.62 1.08
C ARG A 286 1.16 -4.04 0.71
N SER A 287 0.74 -5.25 1.07
CA SER A 287 -0.61 -5.73 0.74
C SER A 287 -1.68 -4.86 1.38
N LEU A 288 -1.49 -4.41 2.63
CA LEU A 288 -2.44 -3.54 3.31
C LEU A 288 -2.53 -2.15 2.66
N LEU A 289 -1.38 -1.57 2.26
CA LEU A 289 -1.38 -0.30 1.53
C LEU A 289 -2.05 -0.43 0.16
N ASP A 290 -1.84 -1.54 -0.56
CA ASP A 290 -2.53 -1.83 -1.81
C ASP A 290 -4.06 -1.99 -1.59
N CYS A 291 -4.50 -2.62 -0.50
CA CYS A 291 -5.92 -2.71 -0.13
C CYS A 291 -6.52 -1.32 0.14
N CYS A 292 -5.83 -0.46 0.91
CA CYS A 292 -6.28 0.92 1.15
C CYS A 292 -6.52 1.69 -0.15
N VAL A 293 -5.61 1.56 -1.13
CA VAL A 293 -5.73 2.27 -2.41
C VAL A 293 -6.83 1.66 -3.29
N LYS A 294 -6.88 0.33 -3.40
CA LYS A 294 -7.84 -0.39 -4.26
C LYS A 294 -9.28 -0.14 -3.82
N PHE A 295 -9.54 -0.14 -2.52
CA PHE A 295 -10.90 -0.03 -1.98
C PHE A 295 -11.29 1.36 -1.48
N ASN A 296 -10.41 2.37 -1.62
CA ASN A 296 -10.66 3.75 -1.18
C ASN A 296 -12.00 4.32 -1.68
N THR A 297 -12.40 3.97 -2.91
CA THR A 297 -13.68 4.41 -3.52
C THR A 297 -14.81 3.40 -3.37
N SER A 298 -14.50 2.13 -3.13
CA SER A 298 -15.46 1.02 -3.18
C SER A 298 -16.03 0.66 -1.80
N SER A 299 -15.21 0.71 -0.73
CA SER A 299 -15.64 0.35 0.61
C SER A 299 -14.85 1.10 1.69
N ASP A 300 -15.57 1.87 2.51
CA ASP A 300 -15.01 2.54 3.68
C ASP A 300 -14.63 1.54 4.78
N VAL A 301 -15.31 0.39 4.89
CA VAL A 301 -15.05 -0.64 5.91
C VAL A 301 -13.68 -1.28 5.72
N ILE A 302 -13.38 -1.72 4.49
CA ILE A 302 -12.08 -2.34 4.15
C ILE A 302 -10.95 -1.33 4.36
N THR A 303 -11.18 -0.08 3.94
CA THR A 303 -10.21 1.01 4.08
C THR A 303 -9.91 1.31 5.56
N LYS A 304 -10.94 1.31 6.42
CA LYS A 304 -10.81 1.48 7.87
C LYS A 304 -10.03 0.33 8.52
N LEU A 305 -10.40 -0.92 8.23
CA LEU A 305 -9.74 -2.10 8.81
C LEU A 305 -8.28 -2.21 8.37
N SER A 306 -7.99 -1.90 7.10
CA SER A 306 -6.61 -1.86 6.58
C SER A 306 -5.78 -0.79 7.30
N ALA A 307 -6.36 0.39 7.53
CA ALA A 307 -5.70 1.46 8.28
C ALA A 307 -5.49 1.11 9.76
N GLU A 308 -6.39 0.34 10.37
CA GLU A 308 -6.21 -0.20 11.72
C GLU A 308 -5.07 -1.22 11.79
N CYS A 309 -4.98 -2.12 10.80
CA CYS A 309 -3.85 -3.07 10.68
C CYS A 309 -2.52 -2.33 10.49
N LEU A 310 -2.47 -1.28 9.66
CA LEU A 310 -1.28 -0.44 9.49
C LEU A 310 -0.91 0.30 10.78
N GLY A 311 -1.91 0.78 11.52
CA GLY A 311 -1.71 1.36 12.85
C GLY A 311 -1.14 0.36 13.85
N LEU A 312 -1.61 -0.89 13.84
CA LEU A 312 -1.10 -1.99 14.68
C LEU A 312 0.35 -2.34 14.37
N ILE A 313 0.73 -2.47 13.09
CA ILE A 313 2.12 -2.72 12.67
C ILE A 313 3.03 -1.56 13.07
N GLY A 314 2.52 -0.33 12.97
CA GLY A 314 3.26 0.89 13.28
C GLY A 314 4.12 1.39 12.13
N CYS A 315 4.70 2.57 12.34
CA CYS A 315 5.52 3.25 11.33
C CYS A 315 6.94 2.68 11.31
N LEU A 316 7.23 1.89 10.27
CA LEU A 316 8.51 1.24 10.03
C LEU A 316 9.56 2.25 9.52
N ASP A 317 10.82 2.07 9.92
CA ASP A 317 11.96 2.82 9.36
C ASP A 317 12.19 2.43 7.89
N PRO A 318 11.97 3.35 6.92
CA PRO A 318 12.14 3.07 5.50
C PRO A 318 13.56 2.69 5.11
N ASN A 319 14.57 3.09 5.91
CA ASN A 319 15.97 2.74 5.64
C ASN A 319 16.28 1.27 5.92
N ARG A 320 15.44 0.60 6.72
CA ARG A 320 15.60 -0.81 7.08
C ARG A 320 14.67 -1.71 6.30
N VAL A 321 13.43 -1.29 6.13
CA VAL A 321 12.38 -2.03 5.44
C VAL A 321 11.78 -1.10 4.41
N ASP A 322 12.01 -1.38 3.12
CA ASP A 322 11.35 -0.65 2.02
C ASP A 322 10.54 -1.59 1.14
N THR A 323 9.41 -1.10 0.65
CA THR A 323 8.43 -1.86 -0.14
C THR A 323 8.11 -1.14 -1.44
N VAL A 324 9.14 -0.89 -2.24
CA VAL A 324 8.99 -0.19 -3.52
C VAL A 324 8.20 -1.04 -4.51
N LYS A 325 7.10 -0.50 -5.03
CA LYS A 325 6.36 -1.13 -6.12
C LYS A 325 7.17 -1.04 -7.42
N GLU A 326 7.62 -2.18 -7.94
CA GLU A 326 8.28 -2.23 -9.25
C GLU A 326 7.29 -1.88 -10.37
N LYS A 327 7.50 -0.73 -11.02
CA LYS A 327 6.77 -0.38 -12.25
C LYS A 327 7.36 -1.17 -13.41
N LYS A 328 6.75 -2.31 -13.76
CA LYS A 328 7.05 -3.04 -15.01
C LYS A 328 6.68 -2.14 -16.19
N GLY A 329 7.64 -1.81 -17.05
CA GLY A 329 7.42 -0.95 -18.22
C GLY A 329 8.07 -1.54 -19.46
N ILE A 330 7.35 -1.48 -20.58
CA ILE A 330 7.87 -1.84 -21.90
C ILE A 330 8.35 -0.58 -22.63
N LEU A 331 9.44 -0.71 -23.41
CA LEU A 331 10.01 0.40 -24.16
C LEU A 331 9.90 0.09 -25.66
N VAL A 332 9.00 0.80 -26.34
CA VAL A 332 8.71 0.64 -27.77
C VAL A 332 9.58 1.61 -28.59
N LEU A 333 10.80 1.17 -28.92
CA LEU A 333 11.77 1.88 -29.73
C LEU A 333 11.26 2.16 -31.14
N SER A 334 10.83 1.18 -31.93
CA SER A 334 10.54 1.39 -33.36
C SER A 334 9.16 2.02 -33.63
N ASN A 335 8.49 2.56 -32.61
CA ASN A 335 7.17 3.21 -32.76
C ASN A 335 6.16 2.35 -33.54
N PHE A 336 6.15 1.04 -33.28
CA PHE A 336 5.31 0.04 -33.95
C PHE A 336 5.63 -0.24 -35.43
N ASP A 337 6.75 0.24 -35.97
CA ASP A 337 7.21 -0.11 -37.33
C ASP A 337 7.57 -1.60 -37.44
N SER A 338 8.08 -2.21 -36.35
CA SER A 338 8.38 -3.64 -36.28
C SER A 338 7.19 -4.45 -35.77
N MET A 339 6.84 -5.53 -36.48
CA MET A 339 5.79 -6.46 -36.07
C MET A 339 6.15 -7.23 -34.79
N GLU A 340 7.42 -7.59 -34.60
CA GLU A 340 7.87 -8.32 -33.41
C GLU A 340 7.72 -7.47 -32.14
N GLU A 341 8.11 -6.19 -32.22
CA GLU A 341 7.99 -5.26 -31.10
C GLU A 341 6.52 -4.92 -30.81
N THR A 342 5.70 -4.82 -31.85
CA THR A 342 4.25 -4.62 -31.71
C THR A 342 3.61 -5.84 -31.03
N PHE A 343 4.08 -7.04 -31.33
CA PHE A 343 3.64 -8.27 -30.70
C PHE A 343 3.99 -8.32 -29.21
N ASP A 344 5.23 -7.97 -28.85
CA ASP A 344 5.67 -7.94 -27.44
C ASP A 344 4.91 -6.88 -26.64
N PHE A 345 4.63 -5.72 -27.26
CA PHE A 345 3.76 -4.70 -26.68
C PHE A 345 2.35 -5.22 -26.41
N ILE A 346 1.75 -5.92 -27.38
CA ILE A 346 0.40 -6.46 -27.24
C ILE A 346 0.35 -7.52 -26.14
N LEU A 347 1.32 -8.43 -26.08
CA LEU A 347 1.39 -9.43 -25.01
C LEU A 347 1.53 -8.77 -23.63
N PHE A 348 2.41 -7.78 -23.51
CA PHE A 348 2.58 -7.03 -22.27
C PHE A 348 1.30 -6.29 -21.87
N PHE A 349 0.60 -5.68 -22.82
CA PHE A 349 -0.65 -4.97 -22.60
C PHE A 349 -1.80 -5.92 -22.21
N LEU A 350 -1.87 -7.09 -22.83
CA LEU A 350 -2.82 -8.14 -22.48
C LEU A 350 -2.58 -8.63 -21.05
N GLN A 351 -1.33 -8.99 -20.72
CA GLN A 351 -0.96 -9.56 -19.43
C GLN A 351 -1.18 -8.59 -18.25
N ASN A 352 -0.69 -7.35 -18.35
CA ASN A 352 -0.57 -6.46 -17.20
C ASN A 352 -1.71 -5.44 -17.07
N VAL A 353 -2.58 -5.30 -18.09
CA VAL A 353 -3.65 -4.29 -18.06
C VAL A 353 -4.99 -4.87 -18.47
N LEU A 354 -5.10 -5.46 -19.68
CA LEU A 354 -6.41 -5.88 -20.18
C LEU A 354 -6.99 -7.06 -19.40
N VAL A 355 -6.19 -8.06 -19.04
CA VAL A 355 -6.69 -9.22 -18.28
C VAL A 355 -7.13 -8.81 -16.88
N GLU A 356 -6.34 -7.97 -16.20
CA GLU A 356 -6.69 -7.44 -14.87
C GLU A 356 -7.98 -6.60 -14.94
N THR A 357 -8.08 -5.68 -15.91
CA THR A 357 -9.29 -4.84 -16.09
C THR A 357 -10.52 -5.63 -16.53
N PHE A 358 -10.34 -6.73 -17.24
CA PHE A 358 -11.43 -7.63 -17.61
C PHE A 358 -11.98 -8.38 -16.39
N LEU A 359 -11.10 -8.82 -15.48
CA LEU A 359 -11.49 -9.48 -14.23
C LEU A 359 -12.11 -8.51 -13.23
N SER A 360 -11.64 -7.25 -13.18
CA SER A 360 -12.17 -6.22 -12.28
C SER A 360 -13.50 -5.61 -12.76
N ALA A 361 -13.80 -5.66 -14.06
CA ALA A 361 -14.98 -5.03 -14.63
C ALA A 361 -16.28 -5.66 -14.08
N SER A 362 -17.07 -4.85 -13.36
CA SER A 362 -18.37 -5.26 -12.82
C SER A 362 -19.51 -5.23 -13.85
N ASN A 363 -19.34 -4.46 -14.93
CA ASN A 363 -20.37 -4.26 -15.95
C ASN A 363 -20.18 -5.24 -17.13
N THR A 364 -21.23 -6.00 -17.45
CA THR A 364 -21.25 -6.95 -18.58
C THR A 364 -21.00 -6.27 -19.93
N ARG A 365 -21.45 -5.01 -20.10
CA ARG A 365 -21.17 -4.21 -21.30
C ARG A 365 -19.70 -3.84 -21.40
N ALA A 366 -19.08 -3.51 -20.28
CA ALA A 366 -17.66 -3.17 -20.19
C ALA A 366 -16.77 -4.38 -20.52
N GLN A 367 -17.07 -5.52 -19.90
CA GLN A 367 -16.46 -6.80 -20.23
C GLN A 367 -16.62 -7.17 -21.71
N GLY A 368 -17.78 -6.86 -22.33
CA GLY A 368 -17.99 -7.06 -23.76
C GLY A 368 -17.06 -6.24 -24.65
N PHE A 369 -16.80 -4.98 -24.31
CA PHE A 369 -15.85 -4.12 -25.03
C PHE A 369 -14.39 -4.57 -24.85
N LEU A 370 -14.02 -5.00 -23.64
CA LEU A 370 -12.68 -5.55 -23.36
C LEU A 370 -12.46 -6.89 -24.08
N ALA A 371 -13.46 -7.77 -24.11
CA ALA A 371 -13.43 -9.02 -24.87
C ALA A 371 -13.25 -8.77 -26.38
N TYR A 372 -13.96 -7.78 -26.93
CA TYR A 372 -13.76 -7.34 -28.31
C TYR A 372 -12.30 -6.88 -28.56
N ALA A 373 -11.71 -6.16 -27.61
CA ALA A 373 -10.35 -5.69 -27.74
C ALA A 373 -9.32 -6.82 -27.69
N MET A 374 -9.42 -7.69 -26.68
CA MET A 374 -8.56 -8.87 -26.55
C MET A 374 -8.60 -9.71 -27.82
N GLN A 375 -9.79 -10.01 -28.33
CA GLN A 375 -9.97 -10.75 -29.57
C GLN A 375 -9.22 -10.08 -30.74
N ASN A 376 -9.45 -8.79 -31.01
CA ASN A 376 -8.83 -8.15 -32.18
C ASN A 376 -7.31 -7.98 -32.06
N LEU A 377 -6.80 -7.79 -30.84
CA LEU A 377 -5.36 -7.76 -30.59
C LEU A 377 -4.73 -9.15 -30.82
N LEU A 378 -5.38 -10.22 -30.37
CA LEU A 378 -4.93 -11.60 -30.62
C LEU A 378 -5.00 -11.96 -32.11
N ARG A 379 -6.07 -11.55 -32.81
CA ARG A 379 -6.23 -11.69 -34.27
C ARG A 379 -5.08 -11.02 -35.01
N PHE A 380 -4.74 -9.78 -34.62
CA PHE A 380 -3.66 -9.02 -35.21
C PHE A 380 -2.31 -9.69 -35.03
N CYS A 381 -2.07 -10.28 -33.85
CA CYS A 381 -0.90 -11.10 -33.55
C CYS A 381 -0.84 -12.41 -34.38
N GLY A 382 -1.94 -12.81 -35.04
CA GLY A 382 -2.03 -14.06 -35.80
C GLY A 382 -2.05 -15.32 -34.93
N LEU A 383 -2.26 -15.15 -33.61
CA LEU A 383 -2.28 -16.24 -32.62
C LEU A 383 -3.44 -17.21 -32.85
N ASP A 384 -4.56 -16.73 -33.38
CA ASP A 384 -5.72 -17.56 -33.77
C ASP A 384 -5.30 -18.71 -34.70
N SER A 385 -4.42 -18.43 -35.66
CA SER A 385 -3.94 -19.41 -36.64
C SER A 385 -2.82 -20.30 -36.11
N ALA A 386 -1.93 -19.76 -35.28
CA ALA A 386 -0.79 -20.47 -34.71
C ALA A 386 -1.22 -21.47 -33.61
N VAL A 387 -2.25 -21.14 -32.82
CA VAL A 387 -2.77 -22.01 -31.77
C VAL A 387 -3.77 -23.04 -32.33
N ALA A 388 -4.56 -22.69 -33.35
CA ALA A 388 -5.49 -23.61 -34.01
C ALA A 388 -4.77 -24.67 -34.84
N ASN A 389 -3.71 -24.30 -35.56
CA ASN A 389 -2.85 -25.25 -36.25
C ASN A 389 -1.81 -25.81 -35.28
N ARG A 390 -2.18 -26.83 -34.50
CA ARG A 390 -1.25 -27.67 -33.71
C ARG A 390 -0.31 -28.45 -34.63
N SER A 391 0.52 -27.76 -35.42
CA SER A 391 1.51 -28.37 -36.29
C SER A 391 2.62 -28.98 -35.43
N ARG A 392 3.11 -30.16 -35.82
CA ARG A 392 4.02 -31.00 -35.03
C ARG A 392 5.43 -30.42 -34.85
N ASP A 393 5.71 -29.22 -35.35
CA ASP A 393 7.02 -28.57 -35.30
C ASP A 393 7.06 -27.45 -34.23
N PHE A 394 7.10 -27.85 -32.96
CA PHE A 394 7.20 -26.97 -31.77
C PHE A 394 8.37 -25.97 -31.77
N ARG A 395 9.33 -26.10 -32.71
CA ARG A 395 10.55 -25.27 -32.77
C ARG A 395 10.52 -24.18 -33.86
N ALA A 396 9.52 -24.15 -34.74
CA ALA A 396 9.53 -23.28 -35.92
C ALA A 396 8.65 -22.02 -35.79
N ASP A 397 7.64 -22.00 -34.91
CA ASP A 397 6.71 -20.87 -34.81
C ASP A 397 7.02 -20.00 -33.58
N GLU A 398 7.84 -18.96 -33.79
CA GLU A 398 8.22 -17.97 -32.76
C GLU A 398 7.00 -17.36 -32.06
N LYS A 399 5.87 -17.25 -32.75
CA LYS A 399 4.61 -16.72 -32.21
C LYS A 399 4.02 -17.61 -31.13
N TYR A 400 4.15 -18.93 -31.27
CA TYR A 400 3.66 -19.89 -30.28
C TYR A 400 4.58 -19.94 -29.05
N GLN A 401 5.90 -19.78 -29.23
CA GLN A 401 6.83 -19.67 -28.10
C GLN A 401 6.54 -18.45 -27.23
N ARG A 402 6.32 -17.28 -27.86
CA ARG A 402 5.93 -16.07 -27.13
C ARG A 402 4.54 -16.15 -26.49
N TRP A 403 3.62 -16.96 -27.04
CA TRP A 403 2.37 -17.30 -26.34
C TRP A 403 2.62 -18.15 -25.10
N LEU A 404 3.58 -19.08 -25.15
CA LEU A 404 3.96 -19.89 -23.98
C LEU A 404 4.65 -19.07 -22.88
N GLU A 405 5.29 -17.95 -23.21
CA GLU A 405 5.88 -17.02 -22.24
C GLU A 405 4.83 -16.35 -21.33
N LEU A 406 3.56 -16.31 -21.76
CA LEU A 406 2.47 -15.82 -20.92
C LEU A 406 2.18 -16.79 -19.76
N PRO A 407 1.85 -16.27 -18.56
CA PRO A 407 1.40 -17.10 -17.44
C PRO A 407 0.18 -17.95 -17.81
N GLU A 408 0.11 -19.16 -17.28
CA GLU A 408 -0.96 -20.11 -17.58
C GLU A 408 -2.35 -19.55 -17.29
N THR A 409 -2.52 -18.85 -16.17
CA THR A 409 -3.77 -18.17 -15.80
C THR A 409 -4.23 -17.16 -16.86
N VAL A 410 -3.29 -16.39 -17.41
CA VAL A 410 -3.55 -15.40 -18.47
C VAL A 410 -3.89 -16.10 -19.79
N ARG A 411 -3.18 -17.19 -20.13
CA ARG A 411 -3.47 -17.97 -21.33
C ARG A 411 -4.85 -18.60 -21.29
N ASN A 412 -5.25 -19.16 -20.14
CA ASN A 412 -6.59 -19.74 -19.99
C ASN A 412 -7.66 -18.67 -20.24
N ILE A 413 -7.51 -17.49 -19.65
CA ILE A 413 -8.46 -16.37 -19.85
C ILE A 413 -8.49 -15.90 -21.32
N LEU A 414 -7.35 -15.90 -22.01
CA LEU A 414 -7.26 -15.41 -23.39
C LEU A 414 -7.68 -16.44 -24.44
N ALA A 415 -7.60 -17.74 -24.13
CA ALA A 415 -7.85 -18.83 -25.07
C ALA A 415 -9.22 -18.79 -25.76
N PRO A 416 -10.36 -18.50 -25.09
CA PRO A 416 -11.65 -18.39 -25.76
C PRO A 416 -11.70 -17.27 -26.79
N PHE A 417 -10.96 -16.18 -26.55
CA PHE A 417 -10.99 -15.01 -27.43
C PHE A 417 -10.28 -15.25 -28.77
N LEU A 418 -9.51 -16.33 -28.91
CA LEU A 418 -8.94 -16.78 -30.19
C LEU A 418 -10.03 -17.22 -31.17
N THR A 419 -11.16 -17.73 -30.66
CA THR A 419 -12.26 -18.27 -31.48
C THR A 419 -13.53 -17.42 -31.44
N SER A 420 -13.63 -16.49 -30.49
CA SER A 420 -14.80 -15.64 -30.31
C SER A 420 -15.04 -14.71 -31.50
N LYS A 421 -16.28 -14.22 -31.64
CA LYS A 421 -16.72 -13.32 -32.74
C LYS A 421 -17.42 -12.07 -32.22
N TYR A 422 -16.85 -11.41 -31.21
CA TYR A 422 -17.34 -10.12 -30.73
C TYR A 422 -17.21 -9.05 -31.82
N THR A 423 -18.27 -8.26 -32.01
CA THR A 423 -18.34 -7.13 -32.95
C THR A 423 -19.03 -5.95 -32.28
N VAL A 424 -18.49 -4.74 -32.48
CA VAL A 424 -19.10 -3.49 -31.98
C VAL A 424 -19.92 -2.85 -33.09
N THR A 425 -21.21 -2.62 -32.85
CA THR A 425 -22.15 -2.00 -33.79
C THR A 425 -22.24 -0.48 -33.68
N ILE A 426 -21.64 0.11 -32.65
CA ILE A 426 -21.63 1.57 -32.43
C ILE A 426 -20.50 2.17 -33.26
N GLY A 427 -20.85 3.01 -34.24
CA GLY A 427 -19.90 3.73 -35.08
C GLY A 427 -19.04 4.70 -34.27
N THR A 428 -17.78 4.86 -34.67
CA THR A 428 -16.84 5.86 -34.15
C THR A 428 -17.42 7.26 -34.40
N GLN A 429 -17.86 7.92 -33.33
CA GLN A 429 -18.09 9.37 -33.36
C GLN A 429 -16.72 10.05 -33.36
N ASN A 430 -16.36 10.71 -34.46
CA ASN A 430 -15.18 11.55 -34.54
C ASN A 430 -15.39 12.72 -33.56
N THR A 431 -14.53 12.80 -32.55
CA THR A 431 -14.50 13.96 -31.65
C THR A 431 -13.60 15.00 -32.30
N ASN A 432 -14.17 15.98 -32.97
CA ASN A 432 -13.42 17.16 -33.39
C ASN A 432 -13.08 17.96 -32.13
N CYS A 433 -11.92 17.68 -31.54
CA CYS A 433 -11.43 18.35 -30.35
C CYS A 433 -10.73 19.66 -30.70
N SER A 434 -11.05 20.75 -29.99
CA SER A 434 -10.31 22.01 -30.06
C SER A 434 -9.37 22.11 -28.86
N TYR A 435 -8.08 22.28 -29.10
CA TYR A 435 -7.08 22.49 -28.05
C TYR A 435 -7.08 23.95 -27.55
N PRO A 436 -6.82 24.20 -26.25
CA PRO A 436 -6.50 23.24 -25.18
C PRO A 436 -7.73 22.51 -24.60
N LEU A 437 -7.54 21.23 -24.24
CA LEU A 437 -8.58 20.34 -23.70
C LEU A 437 -8.75 20.47 -22.19
N PHE A 438 -7.67 20.71 -21.46
CA PHE A 438 -7.71 20.84 -20.01
C PHE A 438 -8.43 22.11 -19.55
N THR A 439 -9.42 21.94 -18.67
CA THR A 439 -10.10 23.03 -17.95
C THR A 439 -10.27 22.63 -16.48
N ALA A 440 -10.20 23.60 -15.56
CA ALA A 440 -10.16 23.35 -14.11
C ALA A 440 -11.39 22.61 -13.53
N GLY A 441 -12.51 22.57 -14.26
CA GLY A 441 -13.72 21.84 -13.85
C GLY A 441 -13.78 20.38 -14.32
N LEU A 442 -12.84 19.93 -15.16
CA LEU A 442 -12.81 18.55 -15.66
C LEU A 442 -12.16 17.60 -14.64
N THR A 443 -12.75 16.43 -14.47
CA THR A 443 -12.14 15.36 -13.68
C THR A 443 -10.94 14.77 -14.41
N HIS A 444 -9.93 14.30 -13.66
CA HIS A 444 -8.73 13.66 -14.23
C HIS A 444 -9.09 12.54 -15.22
N GLY A 445 -10.00 11.65 -14.82
CA GLY A 445 -10.43 10.53 -15.66
C GLY A 445 -11.13 10.96 -16.96
N ASN A 446 -11.89 12.05 -16.96
CA ASN A 446 -12.55 12.54 -18.17
C ASN A 446 -11.56 13.20 -19.12
N TRP A 447 -10.67 14.07 -18.60
CA TRP A 447 -9.61 14.68 -19.39
C TRP A 447 -8.67 13.63 -20.00
N LEU A 448 -8.22 12.65 -19.20
CA LEU A 448 -7.29 11.63 -19.68
C LEU A 448 -7.93 10.77 -20.78
N ARG A 449 -9.19 10.36 -20.61
CA ARG A 449 -9.91 9.57 -21.62
C ARG A 449 -10.12 10.36 -22.91
N THR A 450 -10.54 11.62 -22.84
CA THR A 450 -10.74 12.44 -24.05
C THR A 450 -9.42 12.73 -24.76
N PHE A 451 -8.36 13.05 -24.01
CA PHE A 451 -7.04 13.31 -24.56
C PHE A 451 -6.45 12.08 -25.24
N VAL A 452 -6.44 10.92 -24.57
CA VAL A 452 -5.94 9.66 -25.15
C VAL A 452 -6.79 9.23 -26.34
N GLN A 453 -8.12 9.41 -26.29
CA GLN A 453 -8.99 9.08 -27.41
C GLN A 453 -8.63 9.89 -28.67
N ASP A 454 -8.42 11.20 -28.55
CA ASP A 454 -8.01 12.06 -29.68
C ASP A 454 -6.67 11.58 -30.27
N LEU A 455 -5.68 11.33 -29.40
CA LEU A 455 -4.36 10.86 -29.81
C LEU A 455 -4.40 9.51 -30.54
N LEU A 456 -5.26 8.58 -30.08
CA LEU A 456 -5.39 7.25 -30.69
C LEU A 456 -6.16 7.29 -32.02
N GLN A 457 -7.13 8.19 -32.20
CA GLN A 457 -7.85 8.35 -33.46
C GLN A 457 -6.94 8.88 -34.57
N ALA A 458 -5.99 9.77 -34.23
CA ALA A 458 -5.01 10.35 -35.14
C ALA A 458 -3.70 9.53 -35.25
N GLY A 459 -3.74 8.22 -35.04
CA GLY A 459 -2.55 7.35 -35.10
C GLY A 459 -1.90 7.32 -36.49
N ASN A 460 -0.57 7.46 -36.54
CA ASN A 460 0.24 7.39 -37.76
C ASN A 460 1.06 6.08 -37.80
N GLY A 461 1.15 5.45 -38.98
CA GLY A 461 1.75 4.11 -39.18
C GLY A 461 0.72 2.97 -39.28
N ASP A 462 0.98 1.97 -40.12
CA ASP A 462 -0.01 0.93 -40.45
C ASP A 462 -0.34 0.02 -39.25
N ASN A 463 0.68 -0.46 -38.54
CA ASN A 463 0.51 -1.28 -37.33
C ASN A 463 -0.06 -0.48 -36.16
N ALA A 464 0.43 0.75 -35.97
CA ALA A 464 -0.05 1.64 -34.92
C ALA A 464 -1.54 2.00 -35.12
N LYS A 465 -1.98 2.26 -36.36
CA LYS A 465 -3.40 2.50 -36.68
C LYS A 465 -4.28 1.32 -36.31
N LEU A 466 -3.82 0.10 -36.57
CA LEU A 466 -4.59 -1.11 -36.23
C LEU A 466 -4.74 -1.26 -34.71
N VAL A 467 -3.65 -1.16 -33.94
CA VAL A 467 -3.70 -1.22 -32.47
C VAL A 467 -4.51 -0.06 -31.88
N PHE A 468 -4.26 1.17 -32.32
CA PHE A 468 -4.92 2.36 -31.79
C PHE A 468 -6.40 2.43 -32.16
N SER A 469 -6.81 1.88 -33.31
CA SER A 469 -8.22 1.79 -33.69
C SER A 469 -9.01 0.86 -32.77
N VAL A 470 -8.38 -0.20 -32.24
CA VAL A 470 -8.98 -1.09 -31.25
C VAL A 470 -9.00 -0.39 -29.90
N CYS A 471 -7.88 0.19 -29.47
CA CYS A 471 -7.75 0.84 -28.17
C CYS A 471 -8.65 2.08 -28.02
N SER A 472 -8.81 2.89 -29.06
CA SER A 472 -9.67 4.10 -29.03
C SER A 472 -11.13 3.78 -28.68
N ARG A 473 -11.60 2.57 -29.01
CA ARG A 473 -12.97 2.12 -28.67
C ARG A 473 -13.12 1.71 -27.20
N ILE A 474 -12.02 1.29 -26.56
CA ILE A 474 -12.01 0.83 -25.16
C ILE A 474 -11.94 2.03 -24.22
N VAL A 475 -11.18 3.07 -24.56
CA VAL A 475 -10.90 4.18 -23.64
C VAL A 475 -12.18 4.89 -23.14
N LYS A 476 -13.25 4.88 -23.93
CA LYS A 476 -14.54 5.50 -23.56
C LYS A 476 -15.35 4.59 -22.63
N GLY A 477 -15.35 4.92 -21.34
CA GLY A 477 -16.22 4.30 -20.32
C GLY A 477 -15.64 3.07 -19.60
N GLN A 478 -14.36 2.78 -19.81
CA GLN A 478 -13.62 1.71 -19.12
C GLN A 478 -12.64 2.29 -18.08
N ASP A 479 -11.94 1.42 -17.35
CA ASP A 479 -11.00 1.79 -16.29
C ASP A 479 -9.94 2.79 -16.76
N ILE A 480 -9.59 3.73 -15.86
CA ILE A 480 -8.64 4.83 -16.11
C ILE A 480 -7.23 4.27 -16.37
N SER A 481 -6.90 3.10 -15.83
CA SER A 481 -5.63 2.39 -16.02
C SER A 481 -5.28 2.17 -17.49
N ILE A 482 -6.27 1.87 -18.34
CA ILE A 482 -6.09 1.64 -19.77
C ILE A 482 -5.62 2.93 -20.46
N ALA A 483 -6.26 4.07 -20.14
CA ALA A 483 -5.91 5.35 -20.71
C ALA A 483 -4.52 5.82 -20.22
N SER A 484 -4.23 5.64 -18.93
CA SER A 484 -2.92 5.97 -18.34
C SER A 484 -1.79 5.15 -18.96
N PHE A 485 -2.00 3.84 -19.18
CA PHE A 485 -0.99 2.99 -19.82
C PHE A 485 -0.73 3.37 -21.27
N LEU A 486 -1.76 3.70 -22.04
CA LEU A 486 -1.63 4.00 -23.48
C LEU A 486 -1.07 5.40 -23.76
N LEU A 487 -1.23 6.34 -22.82
CA LEU A 487 -0.87 7.75 -23.01
C LEU A 487 0.58 7.96 -23.48
N PRO A 488 1.63 7.37 -22.86
CA PRO A 488 3.01 7.61 -23.27
C PRO A 488 3.31 7.15 -24.70
N PHE A 489 2.71 6.04 -25.14
CA PHE A 489 2.90 5.49 -26.49
C PHE A 489 2.14 6.30 -27.54
N ALA A 490 0.93 6.77 -27.21
CA ALA A 490 0.14 7.62 -28.09
C ALA A 490 0.82 8.99 -28.31
N VAL A 491 1.33 9.60 -27.23
CA VAL A 491 2.12 10.84 -27.32
C VAL A 491 3.37 10.62 -28.16
N LEU A 492 4.16 9.57 -27.89
CA LEU A 492 5.36 9.27 -28.68
C LEU A 492 5.06 9.19 -30.18
N ASN A 493 4.01 8.47 -30.59
CA ASN A 493 3.66 8.36 -32.01
C ASN A 493 3.34 9.73 -32.63
N ARG A 494 2.57 10.58 -31.95
CA ARG A 494 2.24 11.93 -32.45
C ARG A 494 3.48 12.83 -32.50
N THR A 495 4.42 12.70 -31.56
CA THR A 495 5.67 13.48 -31.60
C THR A 495 6.58 13.11 -32.77
N VAL A 496 6.67 11.83 -33.10
CA VAL A 496 7.53 11.33 -34.18
C VAL A 496 6.87 11.57 -35.53
N SER A 497 5.63 11.10 -35.70
CA SER A 497 4.96 10.97 -37.00
C SER A 497 3.86 12.01 -37.25
N GLY A 498 3.51 12.85 -36.27
CA GLY A 498 2.43 13.84 -36.39
C GLY A 498 2.73 15.04 -37.30
N SER A 499 1.69 15.78 -37.67
CA SER A 499 1.79 17.04 -38.42
C SER A 499 2.36 18.17 -37.53
N PRO A 500 2.92 19.26 -38.10
CA PRO A 500 3.50 20.34 -37.28
C PRO A 500 2.44 21.03 -36.39
N GLN A 501 1.19 21.12 -36.85
CA GLN A 501 0.08 21.64 -36.04
C GLN A 501 -0.26 20.70 -34.89
N GLU A 502 -0.37 19.40 -35.16
CA GLU A 502 -0.63 18.38 -34.13
C GLU A 502 0.45 18.33 -33.03
N LYS A 503 1.71 18.59 -33.39
CA LYS A 503 2.83 18.67 -32.44
C LYS A 503 2.72 19.92 -31.57
N GLU A 504 2.30 21.05 -32.15
CA GLU A 504 2.11 22.30 -31.43
C GLU A 504 0.90 22.24 -30.49
N ASP A 505 -0.21 21.64 -30.92
CA ASP A 505 -1.38 21.40 -30.08
C ASP A 505 -1.04 20.53 -28.87
N LEU A 506 -0.27 19.46 -29.10
CA LEU A 506 0.21 18.59 -28.03
C LEU A 506 1.14 19.35 -27.07
N ARG A 507 2.05 20.17 -27.60
CA ARG A 507 2.92 21.01 -26.79
C ARG A 507 2.12 22.00 -25.92
N CYS A 508 1.14 22.68 -26.51
CA CYS A 508 0.26 23.62 -25.82
C CYS A 508 -0.51 22.94 -24.69
N GLU A 509 -1.05 21.74 -24.91
CA GLU A 509 -1.78 20.98 -23.89
C GLU A 509 -0.87 20.59 -22.71
N LEU A 510 0.31 20.04 -22.99
CA LEU A 510 1.25 19.64 -21.93
C LEU A 510 1.69 20.83 -21.09
N VAL A 511 2.01 21.97 -21.72
CA VAL A 511 2.41 23.19 -21.01
C VAL A 511 1.22 23.79 -20.26
N ASN A 512 0.01 23.78 -20.82
CA ASN A 512 -1.19 24.32 -20.17
C ASN A 512 -1.47 23.61 -18.83
N VAL A 513 -1.46 22.27 -18.82
CA VAL A 513 -1.69 21.49 -17.59
C VAL A 513 -0.58 21.76 -16.55
N LEU A 514 0.69 21.75 -16.97
CA LEU A 514 1.80 21.95 -16.03
C LEU A 514 1.88 23.40 -15.50
N SER A 515 1.43 24.39 -16.26
CA SER A 515 1.48 25.82 -15.89
C SER A 515 0.27 26.31 -15.11
N HIS A 516 -0.83 25.56 -15.07
CA HIS A 516 -2.08 25.99 -14.43
C HIS A 516 -1.91 26.26 -12.92
N PRO A 517 -2.30 27.42 -12.37
CA PRO A 517 -2.11 27.71 -10.94
C PRO A 517 -2.93 26.75 -10.06
N LEU A 518 -2.39 26.40 -8.89
CA LEU A 518 -3.09 25.59 -7.90
C LEU A 518 -3.93 26.51 -6.98
N PRO A 519 -5.14 26.09 -6.58
CA PRO A 519 -5.89 26.73 -5.50
C PRO A 519 -5.14 26.62 -4.16
N ASP A 520 -5.28 27.61 -3.29
CA ASP A 520 -4.69 27.60 -1.94
C ASP A 520 -5.38 26.59 -1.00
N THR A 521 -6.60 26.17 -1.32
CA THR A 521 -7.38 25.16 -0.60
C THR A 521 -7.16 23.77 -1.20
N HIS A 522 -6.94 22.77 -0.33
CA HIS A 522 -6.81 21.37 -0.72
C HIS A 522 -8.18 20.78 -1.07
N ASP A 523 -8.74 21.25 -2.18
CA ASP A 523 -10.04 20.82 -2.69
C ASP A 523 -9.89 19.71 -3.75
N TYR A 524 -10.99 19.09 -4.14
CA TYR A 524 -11.05 18.11 -5.24
C TYR A 524 -10.38 18.60 -6.54
N VAL A 525 -10.43 19.91 -6.81
CA VAL A 525 -9.77 20.53 -7.97
C VAL A 525 -8.25 20.47 -7.87
N TYR A 526 -7.69 20.67 -6.67
CA TYR A 526 -6.26 20.58 -6.41
C TYR A 526 -5.75 19.15 -6.70
N GLU A 527 -6.45 18.14 -6.22
CA GLU A 527 -6.11 16.74 -6.46
C GLU A 527 -6.17 16.36 -7.95
N ASN A 528 -7.21 16.82 -8.67
CA ASN A 528 -7.34 16.56 -10.11
C ASN A 528 -6.17 17.13 -10.91
N ILE A 529 -5.74 18.37 -10.62
CA ILE A 529 -4.60 19.00 -11.31
C ILE A 529 -3.32 18.20 -11.07
N ILE A 530 -3.11 17.72 -9.84
CA ILE A 530 -1.95 16.90 -9.49
C ILE A 530 -1.95 15.59 -10.27
N LEU A 531 -3.09 14.88 -10.33
CA LEU A 531 -3.21 13.63 -11.08
C LEU A 531 -2.95 13.82 -12.58
N CYS A 532 -3.47 14.91 -13.18
CA CYS A 532 -3.20 15.26 -14.57
C CYS A 532 -1.70 15.54 -14.79
N SER A 533 -1.08 16.30 -13.90
CA SER A 533 0.35 16.63 -13.97
C SER A 533 1.24 15.39 -13.83
N GLN A 534 0.87 14.45 -12.94
CA GLN A 534 1.56 13.18 -12.78
C GLN A 534 1.48 12.31 -14.04
N SER A 535 0.31 12.27 -14.69
CA SER A 535 0.13 11.55 -15.96
C SER A 535 1.08 12.11 -17.04
N ILE A 536 1.27 13.44 -17.06
CA ILE A 536 2.23 14.08 -17.97
C ILE A 536 3.68 13.76 -17.60
N PHE A 537 4.04 13.73 -16.31
CA PHE A 537 5.39 13.32 -15.90
C PHE A 537 5.73 11.90 -16.33
N GLU A 538 4.76 10.97 -16.29
CA GLU A 538 4.98 9.61 -16.79
C GLU A 538 5.27 9.58 -18.30
N VAL A 539 4.62 10.45 -19.08
CA VAL A 539 4.93 10.64 -20.49
C VAL A 539 6.35 11.19 -20.68
N LEU A 540 6.74 12.24 -19.95
CA LEU A 540 8.08 12.82 -20.06
C LEU A 540 9.18 11.83 -19.66
N ASP A 541 8.97 11.08 -18.57
CA ASP A 541 9.86 10.02 -18.12
C ASP A 541 10.01 8.95 -19.22
N TYR A 542 8.91 8.51 -19.82
CA TYR A 542 8.92 7.54 -20.92
C TYR A 542 9.66 8.06 -22.15
N LEU A 543 9.37 9.30 -22.60
CA LEU A 543 10.04 9.92 -23.74
C LEU A 543 11.56 10.06 -23.50
N SER A 544 11.98 10.38 -22.28
CA SER A 544 13.41 10.48 -21.93
C SER A 544 14.12 9.11 -21.98
N ARG A 545 13.49 8.06 -21.44
CA ARG A 545 13.98 6.67 -21.50
C ARG A 545 14.05 6.18 -22.94
N TRP A 546 13.02 6.46 -23.73
CA TRP A 546 12.96 6.15 -25.14
C TRP A 546 14.08 6.84 -25.93
N LEU A 547 14.30 8.13 -25.69
CA LEU A 547 15.40 8.89 -26.31
C LEU A 547 16.77 8.28 -25.98
N GLN A 548 17.00 7.89 -24.72
CA GLN A 548 18.23 7.21 -24.31
C GLN A 548 18.38 5.85 -25.02
N GLY A 549 17.31 5.05 -25.08
CA GLY A 549 17.29 3.77 -25.80
C GLY A 549 17.57 3.94 -27.29
N LYS A 550 17.01 4.96 -27.93
CA LYS A 550 17.29 5.30 -29.33
C LYS A 550 18.70 5.77 -29.57
N LYS A 551 19.24 6.65 -28.72
CA LYS A 551 20.65 7.07 -28.79
C LYS A 551 21.60 5.86 -28.65
N LYS A 552 21.28 4.88 -27.79
CA LYS A 552 22.02 3.61 -27.69
C LYS A 552 21.93 2.79 -28.99
N GLN A 553 20.75 2.65 -29.60
CA GLN A 553 20.60 1.96 -30.90
C GLN A 553 21.43 2.63 -32.00
N ILE A 554 21.36 3.96 -32.11
CA ILE A 554 22.15 4.75 -33.08
C ILE A 554 23.66 4.51 -32.86
N ASN A 555 24.13 4.55 -31.61
CA ASN A 555 25.53 4.28 -31.28
C ASN A 555 25.94 2.83 -31.60
N SER A 556 25.07 1.86 -31.38
CA SER A 556 25.33 0.45 -31.72
C SER A 556 25.45 0.24 -33.24
N LEU A 557 24.62 0.92 -34.04
CA LEU A 557 24.71 0.92 -35.50
C LEU A 557 25.96 1.66 -36.00
N ARG A 558 26.47 2.64 -35.25
CA ARG A 558 27.70 3.38 -35.59
C ARG A 558 28.97 2.55 -35.38
N ASN A 559 28.98 1.61 -34.43
CA ASN A 559 30.14 0.77 -34.13
C ASN A 559 30.32 -0.35 -35.18
N PRO A 560 31.46 -0.41 -35.91
CA PRO A 560 31.67 -1.36 -37.01
C PRO A 560 32.12 -2.77 -36.56
N SER A 561 32.09 -3.10 -35.26
CA SER A 561 32.64 -4.33 -34.70
C SER A 561 31.70 -5.57 -34.76
N HIS A 562 30.49 -5.45 -35.29
CA HIS A 562 29.63 -6.60 -35.58
C HIS A 562 29.72 -7.00 -37.07
N PRO A 563 30.03 -8.27 -37.41
CA PRO A 563 30.26 -8.70 -38.77
C PRO A 563 28.93 -8.89 -39.53
N SER A 564 28.32 -7.80 -39.96
CA SER A 564 27.22 -7.85 -40.93
C SER A 564 27.83 -7.79 -42.34
N ASN A 565 27.78 -8.94 -43.01
CA ASN A 565 28.19 -9.22 -44.40
C ASN A 565 28.45 -7.97 -45.28
N ARG A 566 29.73 -7.64 -45.49
CA ARG A 566 30.20 -6.66 -46.47
C ARG A 566 29.85 -7.17 -47.86
N ASN A 567 28.66 -6.85 -48.38
CA ASN A 567 28.37 -6.67 -49.80
C ASN A 567 26.88 -6.27 -49.95
N HIS A 568 26.62 -5.00 -50.34
CA HIS A 568 25.33 -4.45 -50.78
C HIS A 568 24.27 -3.89 -49.78
N LYS A 569 24.61 -3.13 -48.72
CA LYS A 569 23.60 -2.31 -47.98
C LYS A 569 24.08 -0.96 -47.40
N GLY A 570 25.07 -0.28 -48.01
CA GLY A 570 25.54 1.03 -47.52
C GLY A 570 24.44 2.10 -47.48
N THR A 571 23.69 2.25 -48.58
CA THR A 571 22.64 3.27 -48.75
C THR A 571 21.40 3.06 -47.86
N SER A 572 21.08 1.80 -47.52
CA SER A 572 19.96 1.47 -46.62
C SER A 572 20.29 1.78 -45.15
N ARG A 573 21.56 1.63 -44.75
CA ARG A 573 21.98 1.88 -43.36
C ARG A 573 22.01 3.36 -43.06
N ASP A 574 22.48 4.18 -43.99
CA ASP A 574 22.53 5.63 -43.83
C ASP A 574 21.13 6.24 -43.83
N ALA A 575 20.21 5.77 -44.68
CA ALA A 575 18.80 6.18 -44.65
C ALA A 575 18.07 5.79 -43.34
N LEU A 576 18.38 4.61 -42.77
CA LEU A 576 17.85 4.19 -41.47
C LEU A 576 18.43 5.01 -40.31
N LEU A 577 19.71 5.39 -40.39
CA LEU A 577 20.33 6.28 -39.43
C LEU A 577 19.73 7.69 -39.50
N ASP A 578 19.49 8.21 -40.70
CA ASP A 578 18.87 9.52 -40.90
C ASP A 578 17.43 9.56 -40.38
N THR A 579 16.66 8.49 -40.57
CA THR A 579 15.32 8.36 -39.98
C THR A 579 15.39 8.26 -38.46
N TYR A 580 16.27 7.44 -37.87
CA TYR A 580 16.40 7.39 -36.42
C TYR A 580 16.88 8.71 -35.81
N HIS A 581 17.76 9.44 -36.50
CA HIS A 581 18.18 10.78 -36.10
C HIS A 581 17.04 11.79 -36.15
N SER A 582 16.19 11.76 -37.20
CA SER A 582 15.05 12.67 -37.30
C SER A 582 13.99 12.38 -36.23
N GLN A 583 13.71 11.10 -35.96
CA GLN A 583 12.82 10.66 -34.88
C GLN A 583 13.35 11.10 -33.50
N ALA A 584 14.64 10.86 -33.21
CA ALA A 584 15.27 11.27 -31.95
C ALA A 584 15.27 12.79 -31.78
N LYS A 585 15.55 13.54 -32.86
CA LYS A 585 15.54 15.00 -32.85
C LYS A 585 14.14 15.57 -32.61
N ALA A 586 13.10 14.96 -33.18
CA ALA A 586 11.71 15.38 -32.93
C ALA A 586 11.33 15.28 -31.44
N VAL A 587 11.71 14.18 -30.79
CA VAL A 587 11.48 13.99 -29.34
C VAL A 587 12.34 14.94 -28.51
N GLU A 588 13.60 15.17 -28.90
CA GLU A 588 14.49 16.12 -28.21
C GLU A 588 13.95 17.57 -28.30
N ILE A 589 13.41 17.97 -29.46
CA ILE A 589 12.75 19.26 -29.64
C ILE A 589 11.57 19.38 -28.68
N LEU A 590 10.69 18.38 -28.61
CA LEU A 590 9.54 18.43 -27.72
C LEU A 590 9.97 18.53 -26.25
N LEU A 591 10.92 17.71 -25.80
CA LEU A 591 11.43 17.76 -24.43
C LEU A 591 12.09 19.10 -24.09
N SER A 592 12.81 19.71 -25.05
CA SER A 592 13.42 21.03 -24.86
C SER A 592 12.41 22.19 -24.91
N SER A 593 11.24 21.98 -25.53
CA SER A 593 10.21 23.02 -25.68
C SER A 593 9.43 23.30 -24.40
N ILE A 594 9.48 22.39 -23.43
CA ILE A 594 8.83 22.55 -22.13
C ILE A 594 9.85 23.21 -21.18
N PRO A 595 9.56 24.40 -20.62
CA PRO A 595 10.50 25.07 -19.73
C PRO A 595 10.82 24.22 -18.49
N PRO A 596 12.11 24.02 -18.15
CA PRO A 596 12.51 23.31 -16.93
C PRO A 596 11.98 23.97 -15.65
N GLU A 597 11.74 25.27 -15.67
CA GLU A 597 11.09 26.03 -14.59
C GLU A 597 9.66 25.57 -14.32
N VAL A 598 8.89 25.26 -15.37
CA VAL A 598 7.50 24.80 -15.24
C VAL A 598 7.48 23.37 -14.72
N ILE A 599 8.34 22.50 -15.26
CA ILE A 599 8.49 21.11 -14.83
C ILE A 599 8.89 21.04 -13.35
N SER A 600 9.95 21.77 -12.97
CA SER A 600 10.46 21.75 -11.59
C SER A 600 9.45 22.33 -10.60
N LYS A 601 8.77 23.44 -10.93
CA LYS A 601 7.74 24.03 -10.07
C LYS A 601 6.63 23.02 -9.80
N ARG A 602 6.07 22.45 -10.86
CA ARG A 602 5.00 21.47 -10.77
C ARG A 602 5.44 20.19 -10.06
N ALA A 603 6.68 19.74 -10.28
CA ALA A 603 7.22 18.54 -9.64
C ALA A 603 7.36 18.72 -8.12
N VAL A 604 7.78 19.90 -7.64
CA VAL A 604 7.80 20.24 -6.21
C VAL A 604 6.39 20.22 -5.63
N GLU A 605 5.43 20.82 -6.33
CA GLU A 605 4.00 20.82 -5.92
C GLU A 605 3.42 19.39 -5.88
N CYS A 606 3.84 18.50 -6.79
CA CYS A 606 3.46 17.09 -6.80
C CYS A 606 4.25 16.22 -5.81
N LYS A 607 5.07 16.81 -4.93
CA LYS A 607 5.97 16.11 -3.97
C LYS A 607 6.98 15.16 -4.64
N SER A 608 7.30 15.40 -5.90
CA SER A 608 8.23 14.61 -6.72
C SER A 608 9.60 15.31 -6.78
N PHE A 609 10.24 15.46 -5.62
CA PHE A 609 11.43 16.30 -5.49
C PHE A 609 12.65 15.81 -6.29
N SER A 610 12.84 14.49 -6.41
CA SER A 610 13.93 13.91 -7.21
C SER A 610 13.85 14.28 -8.69
N ARG A 611 12.63 14.27 -9.27
CA ARG A 611 12.41 14.76 -10.65
C ARG A 611 12.67 16.26 -10.75
N ALA A 612 12.22 17.05 -9.77
CA ALA A 612 12.45 18.48 -9.74
C ALA A 612 13.95 18.81 -9.75
N LEU A 613 14.74 18.14 -8.89
CA LEU A 613 16.19 18.25 -8.85
C LEU A 613 16.83 17.86 -10.18
N PHE A 614 16.47 16.70 -10.73
CA PHE A 614 17.06 16.21 -11.97
C PHE A 614 16.95 17.22 -13.11
N HIS A 615 15.74 17.75 -13.33
CA HIS A 615 15.50 18.74 -14.39
C HIS A 615 16.15 20.09 -14.09
N TRP A 616 16.17 20.51 -12.82
CA TRP A 616 16.75 21.80 -12.42
C TRP A 616 18.29 21.80 -12.51
N GLU A 617 18.94 20.73 -12.06
CA GLU A 617 20.38 20.57 -12.22
C GLU A 617 20.79 20.49 -13.69
N GLN A 618 20.03 19.76 -14.51
CA GLN A 618 20.28 19.70 -15.95
C GLN A 618 20.17 21.09 -16.57
N TYR A 619 19.18 21.89 -16.17
CA TYR A 619 19.03 23.27 -16.62
C TYR A 619 20.23 24.14 -16.21
N ILE A 620 20.70 24.06 -14.96
CA ILE A 620 21.88 24.79 -14.50
C ILE A 620 23.13 24.39 -15.30
N ARG A 621 23.33 23.08 -15.57
CA ARG A 621 24.46 22.59 -16.38
C ARG A 621 24.40 23.14 -17.81
N GLN A 622 23.23 23.11 -18.45
CA GLN A 622 23.03 23.64 -19.79
C GLN A 622 23.26 25.16 -19.83
N TRP A 623 22.73 25.88 -18.84
CA TRP A 623 22.89 27.32 -18.73
C TRP A 623 24.36 27.72 -18.58
N LYS A 624 25.13 27.03 -17.71
CA LYS A 624 26.58 27.21 -17.55
C LYS A 624 27.35 26.98 -18.85
N THR A 625 27.01 25.93 -19.61
CA THR A 625 27.68 25.66 -20.90
C THR A 625 27.40 26.74 -21.94
N GLN A 626 26.21 27.34 -21.94
CA GLN A 626 25.83 28.41 -22.89
C GLN A 626 26.39 29.78 -22.50
N HIS A 627 26.47 30.09 -21.19
CA HIS A 627 26.80 31.41 -20.66
C HIS A 627 28.19 31.49 -20.00
N SER A 628 29.13 30.61 -20.38
CA SER A 628 30.50 30.51 -19.85
C SER A 628 31.33 31.82 -19.82
N LYS A 629 30.81 32.94 -20.35
CA LYS A 629 31.50 34.25 -20.43
C LYS A 629 30.78 35.41 -19.73
N GLN A 630 29.57 35.24 -19.18
CA GLN A 630 28.85 36.30 -18.45
C GLN A 630 28.76 35.97 -16.95
N GLY A 631 29.05 36.97 -16.12
CA GLY A 631 29.39 36.84 -14.70
C GLY A 631 28.32 36.23 -13.78
N GLY A 632 28.76 35.78 -12.61
CA GLY A 632 28.02 34.94 -11.65
C GLY A 632 26.71 35.48 -11.09
N ALA A 633 26.35 36.75 -11.31
CA ALA A 633 25.13 37.36 -10.76
C ALA A 633 23.80 36.77 -11.30
N ALA A 634 23.81 36.16 -12.49
CA ALA A 634 22.60 35.54 -13.05
C ALA A 634 22.39 34.07 -12.62
N VAL A 635 23.39 33.46 -11.96
CA VAL A 635 23.31 32.05 -11.50
C VAL A 635 22.76 31.94 -10.08
N GLU A 636 22.87 33.02 -9.30
CA GLU A 636 22.39 33.12 -7.92
C GLU A 636 20.90 32.76 -7.73
N PRO A 637 19.93 33.28 -8.52
CA PRO A 637 18.53 32.87 -8.39
C PRO A 637 18.29 31.39 -8.76
N LEU A 638 19.13 30.81 -9.63
CA LEU A 638 19.03 29.39 -9.98
C LEU A 638 19.44 28.50 -8.81
N TYR A 639 20.50 28.87 -8.09
CA TYR A 639 20.92 28.16 -6.89
C TYR A 639 19.98 28.38 -5.71
N GLN A 640 19.40 29.57 -5.56
CA GLN A 640 18.38 29.82 -4.54
C GLN A 640 17.20 28.86 -4.71
N ARG A 641 16.69 28.72 -5.93
CA ARG A 641 15.62 27.77 -6.22
C ARG A 641 16.06 26.32 -6.02
N LEU A 642 17.31 25.97 -6.32
CA LEU A 642 17.84 24.64 -6.04
C LEU A 642 17.87 24.37 -4.52
N GLN A 643 18.29 25.36 -3.73
CA GLN A 643 18.29 25.33 -2.27
C GLN A 643 16.87 25.14 -1.72
N ASP A 644 15.87 25.80 -2.30
CA ASP A 644 14.46 25.60 -1.95
C ASP A 644 14.01 24.14 -2.19
N ILE A 645 14.42 23.52 -3.30
CA ILE A 645 14.09 22.11 -3.60
C ILE A 645 14.76 21.17 -2.59
N TYR A 646 16.05 21.35 -2.31
CA TYR A 646 16.76 20.56 -1.29
C TYR A 646 16.17 20.75 0.11
N SER A 647 15.69 21.95 0.42
CA SER A 647 15.00 22.23 1.69
C SER A 647 13.72 21.41 1.87
N ARG A 648 13.08 20.96 0.79
CA ARG A 648 11.87 20.12 0.81
C ARG A 648 12.20 18.62 0.87
N ILE A 649 13.43 18.22 0.55
CA ILE A 649 13.91 16.83 0.63
C ILE A 649 14.47 16.51 2.01
N ASP A 650 14.79 17.54 2.80
CA ASP A 650 15.42 17.41 4.13
C ASP A 650 16.83 16.81 4.10
N GLU A 651 17.61 17.13 3.05
CA GLU A 651 19.05 16.78 2.96
C GLU A 651 19.94 17.99 3.33
N PRO A 652 20.46 18.05 4.57
CA PRO A 652 21.26 19.20 5.04
C PRO A 652 22.59 19.33 4.28
N ASP A 653 23.24 18.21 3.95
CA ASP A 653 24.53 18.18 3.26
C ASP A 653 24.45 18.81 1.86
N GLY A 654 23.33 18.58 1.15
CA GLY A 654 23.10 19.18 -0.17
C GLY A 654 22.94 20.70 -0.11
N ILE A 655 22.30 21.20 0.95
CA ILE A 655 22.12 22.65 1.18
C ILE A 655 23.47 23.30 1.47
N GLU A 656 24.28 22.72 2.37
CA GLU A 656 25.62 23.23 2.68
C GLU A 656 26.54 23.22 1.45
N GLY A 657 26.45 22.16 0.63
CA GLY A 657 27.16 22.06 -0.64
C GLY A 657 26.80 23.18 -1.62
N ILE A 658 25.51 23.50 -1.77
CA ILE A 658 25.05 24.59 -2.65
C ILE A 658 25.50 25.95 -2.13
N SER A 659 25.40 26.16 -0.83
CA SER A 659 25.81 27.40 -0.17
C SER A 659 27.30 27.71 -0.37
N SER A 660 28.15 26.69 -0.45
CA SER A 660 29.58 26.87 -0.78
C SER A 660 29.83 27.48 -2.18
N HIS A 661 28.86 27.35 -3.09
CA HIS A 661 28.92 27.91 -4.44
C HIS A 661 28.35 29.33 -4.56
N LEU A 662 27.72 29.85 -3.50
CA LEU A 662 27.19 31.22 -3.42
C LEU A 662 28.25 32.16 -2.83
N HIS A 663 28.55 33.26 -3.53
CA HIS A 663 29.57 34.22 -3.07
C HIS A 663 29.09 35.11 -1.92
N VAL A 664 27.77 35.36 -1.83
CA VAL A 664 27.12 36.08 -0.74
C VAL A 664 25.85 35.31 -0.40
N LEU A 665 25.73 34.88 0.85
CA LEU A 665 24.50 34.24 1.34
C LEU A 665 23.53 35.33 1.79
N ASN A 666 22.31 35.29 1.27
CA ASN A 666 21.23 36.09 1.85
C ASN A 666 20.96 35.62 3.29
N ILE A 667 20.49 36.52 4.14
CA ILE A 667 20.25 36.23 5.56
C ILE A 667 19.22 35.08 5.69
N ASP A 668 18.19 35.06 4.85
CA ASP A 668 17.19 33.98 4.81
C ASP A 668 17.81 32.60 4.49
N GLN A 669 18.86 32.57 3.65
CA GLN A 669 19.57 31.35 3.29
C GLN A 669 20.44 30.84 4.45
N GLN A 670 21.11 31.75 5.17
CA GLN A 670 21.86 31.40 6.39
C GLN A 670 20.93 30.83 7.46
N VAL A 671 19.73 31.40 7.61
CA VAL A 671 18.71 30.90 8.55
C VAL A 671 18.24 29.52 8.14
N LEU A 672 18.02 29.30 6.85
CA LEU A 672 17.64 28.00 6.31
C LEU A 672 18.72 26.94 6.58
N GLU A 673 20.00 27.26 6.37
CA GLU A 673 21.13 26.38 6.72
C GLU A 673 21.18 26.07 8.21
N HIS A 674 21.06 27.08 9.08
CA HIS A 674 21.04 26.86 10.52
C HIS A 674 19.87 25.97 10.95
N ARG A 675 18.70 26.16 10.36
CA ARG A 675 17.51 25.35 10.60
C ARG A 675 17.75 23.89 10.20
N LYS A 676 18.26 23.64 9.00
CA LYS A 676 18.48 22.28 8.48
C LYS A 676 19.66 21.58 9.15
N ALA A 677 20.67 22.32 9.59
CA ALA A 677 21.77 21.82 10.41
C ALA A 677 21.36 21.57 11.89
N GLY A 678 20.10 21.81 12.27
CA GLY A 678 19.61 21.61 13.64
C GLY A 678 20.10 22.66 14.66
N ARG A 679 20.64 23.79 14.20
CA ARG A 679 21.06 24.92 15.03
C ARG A 679 19.88 25.85 15.30
N TRP A 680 18.89 25.36 16.05
CA TRP A 680 17.62 26.05 16.28
C TRP A 680 17.75 27.39 17.02
N ALA A 681 18.69 27.51 17.95
CA ALA A 681 18.86 28.72 18.77
C ALA A 681 19.26 29.95 17.94
N THR A 682 20.12 29.79 16.94
CA THR A 682 20.54 30.89 16.06
C THR A 682 19.38 31.29 15.13
N ALA A 683 18.69 30.31 14.55
CA ALA A 683 17.51 30.56 13.72
C ALA A 683 16.38 31.26 14.50
N GLN A 684 16.15 30.85 15.76
CA GLN A 684 15.17 31.49 16.65
C GLN A 684 15.49 32.97 16.87
N SER A 685 16.73 33.29 17.29
CA SER A 685 17.14 34.67 17.56
C SER A 685 16.96 35.58 16.33
N TRP A 686 17.12 35.00 15.14
CA TRP A 686 16.92 35.72 13.90
C TRP A 686 15.45 35.99 13.60
N TYR A 687 14.59 34.97 13.69
CA TYR A 687 13.15 35.17 13.46
C TYR A 687 12.56 36.15 14.48
N GLU A 688 13.03 36.13 15.73
CA GLU A 688 12.64 37.12 16.74
C GLU A 688 13.03 38.55 16.28
N LEU A 689 14.26 38.75 15.81
CA LEU A 689 14.73 40.04 15.29
C LEU A 689 14.00 40.47 14.01
N GLN A 690 13.64 39.53 13.13
CA GLN A 690 12.84 39.83 11.94
C GLN A 690 11.42 40.27 12.33
N LEU A 691 10.81 39.61 13.32
CA LEU A 691 9.47 39.94 13.79
C LEU A 691 9.42 41.22 14.61
N GLU A 692 10.53 41.65 15.22
CA GLU A 692 10.67 42.99 15.79
C GLU A 692 10.60 44.08 14.72
N LYS A 693 11.18 43.83 13.54
CA LYS A 693 11.14 44.76 12.39
C LYS A 693 9.81 44.69 11.65
N GLU A 694 9.32 43.49 11.40
CA GLU A 694 8.12 43.20 10.61
C GLU A 694 7.18 42.27 11.38
N PRO A 695 6.34 42.82 12.29
CA PRO A 695 5.50 42.01 13.18
C PRO A 695 4.40 41.24 12.46
N ASN A 696 4.02 41.65 11.24
CA ASN A 696 2.94 41.05 10.46
C ASN A 696 3.41 39.99 9.45
N ASP A 697 4.71 39.70 9.36
CA ASP A 697 5.20 38.67 8.45
C ASP A 697 4.75 37.27 8.91
N SER A 698 3.82 36.68 8.17
CA SER A 698 3.29 35.34 8.45
C SER A 698 4.31 34.23 8.24
N GLU A 699 5.28 34.38 7.33
CA GLU A 699 6.28 33.35 7.06
C GLU A 699 7.34 33.32 8.17
N ALA A 700 7.81 34.48 8.62
CA ALA A 700 8.68 34.59 9.79
C ALA A 700 8.00 34.06 11.07
N GLN A 701 6.70 34.33 11.26
CA GLN A 701 5.93 33.77 12.38
C GLN A 701 5.86 32.24 12.31
N TRP A 702 5.62 31.69 11.12
CA TRP A 702 5.59 30.25 10.92
C TRP A 702 6.98 29.61 11.14
N GLY A 703 8.03 30.25 10.62
CA GLY A 703 9.42 29.85 10.82
C GLY A 703 9.81 29.82 12.30
N LEU A 704 9.46 30.87 13.05
CA LEU A 704 9.69 30.92 14.50
C LEU A 704 8.97 29.78 15.23
N LEU A 705 7.67 29.59 14.97
CA LEU A 705 6.89 28.54 15.63
C LEU A 705 7.41 27.14 15.27
N ALA A 706 7.85 26.93 14.03
CA ALA A 706 8.50 25.69 13.62
C ALA A 706 9.83 25.48 14.37
N CYS A 707 10.67 26.50 14.49
CA CYS A 707 11.91 26.41 15.28
C CYS A 707 11.65 26.15 16.76
N LEU A 708 10.62 26.77 17.35
CA LEU A 708 10.21 26.53 18.73
C LEU A 708 9.68 25.09 18.93
N LYS A 709 8.95 24.55 17.94
CA LYS A 709 8.49 23.17 17.93
C LYS A 709 9.66 22.19 17.90
N GLU A 710 10.57 22.33 16.94
CA GLU A 710 11.74 21.45 16.78
C GLU A 710 12.73 21.56 17.96
N SER A 711 12.83 22.73 18.59
CA SER A 711 13.62 22.93 19.82
C SER A 711 12.91 22.44 21.10
N GLY A 712 11.63 22.06 21.01
CA GLY A 712 10.82 21.57 22.12
C GLY A 712 10.37 22.64 23.12
N GLN A 713 10.42 23.93 22.76
CA GLN A 713 10.01 25.05 23.61
C GLN A 713 8.49 25.32 23.52
N GLN A 714 7.69 24.43 24.10
CA GLN A 714 6.22 24.47 23.97
C GLN A 714 5.57 25.68 24.67
N ASP A 715 6.09 26.11 25.82
CA ASP A 715 5.56 27.27 26.55
C ASP A 715 5.68 28.58 25.74
N ALA A 716 6.81 28.74 25.05
CA ALA A 716 7.06 29.90 24.19
C ALA A 716 6.08 29.97 23.00
N ILE A 717 5.70 28.80 22.43
CA ILE A 717 4.68 28.70 21.39
C ILE A 717 3.34 29.23 21.89
N LEU A 718 2.93 28.83 23.10
CA LEU A 718 1.66 29.26 23.68
C LEU A 718 1.63 30.77 23.94
N THR A 719 2.69 31.32 24.54
CA THR A 719 2.80 32.77 24.77
C THR A 719 2.77 33.55 23.45
N ARG A 720 3.48 33.07 22.42
CA ARG A 720 3.46 33.72 21.10
C ARG A 720 2.09 33.61 20.44
N PHE A 721 1.43 32.47 20.53
CA PHE A 721 0.10 32.28 19.97
C PHE A 721 -0.95 33.18 20.63
N GLU A 722 -0.85 33.43 21.94
CA GLU A 722 -1.74 34.38 22.63
C GLU A 722 -1.59 35.81 22.11
N ILE A 723 -0.37 36.22 21.76
CA ILE A 723 -0.10 37.52 21.11
C ILE A 723 -0.72 37.54 19.71
N LEU A 724 -0.59 36.44 18.94
CA LEU A 724 -1.12 36.33 17.58
C LEU A 724 -2.65 36.20 17.53
N LYS A 725 -3.27 35.64 18.58
CA LYS A 725 -4.73 35.51 18.72
C LYS A 725 -5.44 36.86 18.61
N ALA A 726 -4.77 37.95 18.99
CA ALA A 726 -5.29 39.31 18.85
C ALA A 726 -5.41 39.78 17.37
N ASN A 727 -4.69 39.16 16.43
CA ASN A 727 -4.47 39.68 15.06
C ASN A 727 -5.21 38.92 13.93
N ASN A 728 -6.32 38.22 14.19
CA ASN A 728 -7.20 37.54 13.20
C ASN A 728 -6.56 36.48 12.25
N SER A 729 -5.24 36.24 12.30
CA SER A 729 -4.51 35.26 11.47
C SER A 729 -4.35 33.88 12.13
N SER A 730 -5.18 33.55 13.12
CA SER A 730 -4.96 32.44 14.05
C SER A 730 -5.11 31.03 13.46
N ARG A 731 -5.81 30.85 12.34
CA ARG A 731 -6.13 29.50 11.81
C ARG A 731 -4.90 28.68 11.43
N LYS A 732 -3.93 29.28 10.72
CA LYS A 732 -2.71 28.59 10.25
C LYS A 732 -1.77 28.17 11.39
N PHE A 733 -1.84 28.87 12.52
CA PHE A 733 -0.93 28.66 13.66
C PHE A 733 -1.55 27.81 14.79
N LEU A 734 -2.87 27.66 14.77
CA LEU A 734 -3.62 26.91 15.77
C LEU A 734 -3.15 25.45 15.94
N PRO A 735 -2.78 24.69 14.89
CA PRO A 735 -2.28 23.33 15.06
C PRO A 735 -1.04 23.25 15.97
N PHE A 736 -0.13 24.24 15.89
CA PHE A 736 1.04 24.33 16.77
C PHE A 736 0.63 24.62 18.22
N ALA A 737 -0.36 25.49 18.42
CA ALA A 737 -0.84 25.82 19.75
C ALA A 737 -1.57 24.65 20.40
N VAL A 738 -2.45 23.95 19.66
CA VAL A 738 -3.15 22.76 20.16
C VAL A 738 -2.12 21.68 20.52
N GLU A 739 -1.11 21.45 19.68
CA GLU A 739 -0.02 20.52 19.96
C GLU A 739 0.75 20.89 21.24
N ALA A 740 1.14 22.16 21.38
CA ALA A 740 1.81 22.65 22.57
C ALA A 740 0.95 22.50 23.85
N THR A 741 -0.37 22.70 23.76
CA THR A 741 -1.26 22.62 24.95
C THR A 741 -1.38 21.20 25.52
N TRP A 742 -1.45 20.15 24.70
CA TRP A 742 -1.49 18.79 25.24
C TRP A 742 -0.12 18.31 25.70
N ILE A 743 0.99 18.75 25.07
CA ILE A 743 2.35 18.39 25.51
C ILE A 743 2.67 19.03 26.88
N THR A 744 2.20 20.25 27.12
CA THR A 744 2.36 20.98 28.40
C THR A 744 1.27 20.66 29.42
N SER A 745 0.32 19.79 29.06
CA SER A 745 -0.83 19.40 29.90
C SER A 745 -1.70 20.58 30.35
N ASN A 746 -1.74 21.66 29.56
CA ASN A 746 -2.58 22.83 29.80
C ASN A 746 -3.96 22.66 29.16
N TRP A 747 -4.75 21.77 29.77
CA TRP A 747 -6.07 21.39 29.26
C TRP A 747 -7.13 22.51 29.32
N GLY A 748 -6.89 23.56 30.11
CA GLY A 748 -7.77 24.74 30.19
C GLY A 748 -7.74 25.54 28.89
N LYS A 749 -6.52 25.93 28.46
CA LYS A 749 -6.29 26.65 27.20
C LYS A 749 -6.71 25.84 25.98
N LEU A 750 -6.50 24.53 25.99
CA LEU A 750 -6.96 23.63 24.93
C LEU A 750 -8.47 23.76 24.68
N ASN A 751 -9.28 23.73 25.74
CA ASN A 751 -10.74 23.85 25.61
C ASN A 751 -11.16 25.22 25.06
N GLU A 752 -10.49 26.30 25.48
CA GLU A 752 -10.74 27.64 24.93
C GLU A 752 -10.42 27.73 23.44
N TYR A 753 -9.30 27.16 23.00
CA TYR A 753 -8.88 27.16 21.60
C TYR A 753 -9.83 26.31 20.73
N LEU A 754 -10.28 25.17 21.23
CA LEU A 754 -11.20 24.28 20.50
C LEU A 754 -12.64 24.82 20.44
N GLN A 755 -13.12 25.52 21.48
CA GLN A 755 -14.44 26.15 21.45
C GLN A 755 -14.54 27.24 20.36
N GLN A 756 -13.45 27.94 20.07
CA GLN A 756 -13.38 28.94 19.00
C GLN A 756 -13.45 28.33 17.59
N LEU A 757 -13.04 27.06 17.43
CA LEU A 757 -13.03 26.31 16.18
C LEU A 757 -14.38 25.71 15.79
N SER A 758 -15.26 25.43 16.75
CA SER A 758 -16.60 24.88 16.49
C SER A 758 -17.42 25.71 15.49
N ARG A 759 -17.01 26.96 15.22
CA ARG A 759 -17.61 27.90 14.27
C ARG A 759 -16.99 27.91 12.86
N LEU A 760 -15.86 27.22 12.60
CA LEU A 760 -15.02 27.49 11.42
C LEU A 760 -14.57 26.27 10.59
N GLY A 761 -15.08 25.07 10.86
CA GLY A 761 -14.87 23.87 10.03
C GLY A 761 -13.77 22.93 10.54
N ARG A 762 -13.89 21.64 10.15
CA ARG A 762 -12.94 20.55 10.42
C ARG A 762 -11.88 20.52 9.31
N GLY A 763 -10.63 20.15 9.61
CA GLY A 763 -9.64 20.04 8.52
C GLY A 763 -8.24 19.55 8.87
N GLU A 764 -7.77 19.67 10.12
CA GLU A 764 -6.39 19.28 10.46
C GLU A 764 -6.30 18.23 11.57
N PHE A 765 -5.41 17.27 11.36
CA PHE A 765 -5.18 16.09 12.20
C PHE A 765 -4.95 16.44 13.68
N ASN A 766 -4.06 17.40 13.96
CA ASN A 766 -3.74 17.83 15.32
C ASN A 766 -4.97 18.40 16.04
N ILE A 767 -5.82 19.15 15.35
CA ILE A 767 -7.01 19.76 15.96
C ILE A 767 -8.01 18.67 16.37
N GLU A 768 -8.24 17.68 15.50
CA GLU A 768 -9.17 16.58 15.77
C GLU A 768 -8.67 15.66 16.88
N ILE A 769 -7.35 15.42 16.99
CA ILE A 769 -6.76 14.76 18.16
C ILE A 769 -7.02 15.56 19.43
N GLY A 770 -6.87 16.89 19.38
CA GLY A 770 -7.18 17.77 20.50
C GLY A 770 -8.62 17.63 20.97
N LEU A 771 -9.58 17.52 20.03
CA LEU A 771 -10.99 17.25 20.34
C LEU A 771 -11.18 15.87 20.99
N ALA A 772 -10.53 14.83 20.45
CA ALA A 772 -10.57 13.49 21.03
C ALA A 772 -10.05 13.49 22.48
N LEU A 773 -8.88 14.08 22.75
CA LEU A 773 -8.33 14.17 24.10
C LEU A 773 -9.22 14.98 25.06
N ASN A 774 -9.86 16.05 24.59
CA ASN A 774 -10.81 16.82 25.40
C ASN A 774 -12.06 16.00 25.75
N ALA A 775 -12.60 15.22 24.80
CA ALA A 775 -13.72 14.31 25.03
C ALA A 775 -13.35 13.20 26.03
N PHE A 776 -12.16 12.61 25.89
CA PHE A 776 -11.63 11.61 26.82
C PHE A 776 -11.49 12.16 28.24
N ARG A 777 -11.02 13.40 28.40
CA ARG A 777 -10.94 14.09 29.70
C ARG A 777 -12.31 14.32 30.34
N GLN A 778 -13.32 14.65 29.54
CA GLN A 778 -14.69 14.89 30.01
C GLN A 778 -15.46 13.59 30.32
N GLY A 779 -14.86 12.41 30.09
CA GLY A 779 -15.52 11.11 30.26
C GLY A 779 -16.50 10.77 29.15
N LYS A 780 -16.46 11.49 28.02
CA LYS A 780 -17.31 11.26 26.85
C LYS A 780 -16.64 10.30 25.88
N TYR A 781 -16.71 9.02 26.21
CA TYR A 781 -15.94 7.99 25.51
C TYR A 781 -16.47 7.68 24.10
N THR A 782 -17.78 7.79 23.87
CA THR A 782 -18.37 7.59 22.53
C THR A 782 -17.87 8.64 21.55
N GLU A 783 -17.90 9.92 21.92
CA GLU A 783 -17.37 11.03 21.12
C GLU A 783 -15.87 10.84 20.85
N PHE A 784 -15.09 10.34 21.82
CA PHE A 784 -13.68 10.03 21.63
C PHE A 784 -13.45 8.96 20.54
N TRP A 785 -14.18 7.84 20.60
CA TRP A 785 -14.06 6.77 19.61
C TRP A 785 -14.48 7.21 18.21
N GLU A 786 -15.59 7.96 18.11
CA GLU A 786 -16.05 8.54 16.84
C GLU A 786 -15.00 9.47 16.22
N HIS A 787 -14.33 10.30 17.03
CA HIS A 787 -13.26 11.18 16.56
C HIS A 787 -12.03 10.40 16.07
N ILE A 788 -11.57 9.39 16.81
CA ILE A 788 -10.42 8.55 16.40
C ILE A 788 -10.74 7.77 15.12
N GLU A 789 -11.95 7.25 15.00
CA GLU A 789 -12.40 6.52 13.82
C GLU A 789 -12.50 7.41 12.57
N ALA A 790 -13.10 8.60 12.71
CA ALA A 790 -13.19 9.58 11.63
C ALA A 790 -11.78 10.01 11.16
N LEU A 791 -10.87 10.21 12.11
CA LEU A 791 -9.46 10.52 11.84
C LEU A 791 -8.76 9.40 11.06
N ARG A 792 -8.94 8.15 11.50
CA ARG A 792 -8.37 6.97 10.82
C ARG A 792 -8.85 6.89 9.37
N LEU A 793 -10.15 7.10 9.15
CA LEU A 793 -10.74 7.10 7.81
C LEU A 793 -10.20 8.25 6.94
N SER A 794 -10.07 9.46 7.50
CA SER A 794 -9.52 10.62 6.80
C SER A 794 -8.06 10.39 6.36
N VAL A 795 -7.22 9.86 7.25
CA VAL A 795 -5.83 9.50 6.93
C VAL A 795 -5.78 8.38 5.88
N ALA A 796 -6.63 7.36 6.00
CA ALA A 796 -6.69 6.28 5.02
C ALA A 796 -7.12 6.77 3.63
N LYS A 797 -8.10 7.69 3.55
CA LYS A 797 -8.54 8.31 2.29
C LYS A 797 -7.45 9.16 1.64
N SER A 798 -6.55 9.75 2.44
CA SER A 798 -5.39 10.49 1.93
C SER A 798 -4.31 9.59 1.29
N LEU A 799 -4.35 8.27 1.51
CA LEU A 799 -3.45 7.33 0.85
C LEU A 799 -3.90 7.12 -0.60
N THR A 800 -3.13 7.69 -1.52
CA THR A 800 -3.33 7.54 -2.96
C THR A 800 -2.31 6.57 -3.54
N ALA A 801 -2.54 6.08 -4.76
CA ALA A 801 -1.61 5.19 -5.45
C ALA A 801 -0.16 5.73 -5.51
N ASN A 802 0.00 7.06 -5.48
CA ASN A 802 1.29 7.72 -5.54
C ASN A 802 1.95 7.94 -4.18
N SER A 803 1.20 8.19 -3.10
CA SER A 803 1.79 8.26 -1.77
C SER A 803 2.26 6.88 -1.28
N VAL A 804 1.65 5.81 -1.79
CA VAL A 804 1.92 4.41 -1.44
C VAL A 804 3.08 3.78 -2.25
N VAL A 805 3.77 4.52 -3.12
CA VAL A 805 4.85 3.93 -3.96
C VAL A 805 6.03 3.40 -3.13
N SER A 806 6.36 4.07 -2.04
CA SER A 806 7.45 3.73 -1.11
C SER A 806 7.02 3.97 0.33
N LEU A 807 7.67 3.33 1.30
CA LEU A 807 7.37 3.59 2.72
C LEU A 807 7.77 5.01 3.14
N GLN A 808 8.83 5.57 2.54
CA GLN A 808 9.27 6.95 2.79
C GLN A 808 8.20 7.98 2.39
N SER A 809 7.52 7.79 1.25
CA SER A 809 6.51 8.74 0.76
C SER A 809 5.22 8.73 1.58
N CYS A 810 4.86 7.59 2.20
CA CYS A 810 3.71 7.48 3.09
C CYS A 810 4.07 7.57 4.58
N HIS A 811 5.32 7.87 4.93
CA HIS A 811 5.80 7.88 6.32
C HIS A 811 4.94 8.75 7.24
N ASP A 812 4.61 9.99 6.84
CA ASP A 812 3.74 10.88 7.63
C ASP A 812 2.34 10.30 7.86
N SER A 813 1.73 9.69 6.83
CA SER A 813 0.41 9.05 6.96
C SER A 813 0.46 7.82 7.87
N ILE A 814 1.50 6.99 7.78
CA ILE A 814 1.66 5.81 8.66
C ILE A 814 1.97 6.25 10.09
N LEU A 815 2.77 7.30 10.29
CA LEU A 815 3.03 7.88 11.61
C LEU A 815 1.74 8.36 12.26
N LYS A 816 0.85 9.01 11.51
CA LYS A 816 -0.48 9.39 11.99
C LYS A 816 -1.29 8.17 12.43
N LEU A 817 -1.34 7.09 11.64
CA LEU A 817 -2.03 5.85 12.03
C LEU A 817 -1.40 5.19 13.27
N HIS A 818 -0.07 5.19 13.38
CA HIS A 818 0.66 4.75 14.57
C HIS A 818 0.21 5.53 15.80
N THR A 819 0.18 6.87 15.72
CA THR A 819 -0.21 7.72 16.86
C THR A 819 -1.65 7.48 17.30
N LEU A 820 -2.59 7.34 16.37
CA LEU A 820 -4.00 7.04 16.68
C LEU A 820 -4.13 5.71 17.43
N HIS A 821 -3.41 4.69 16.99
CA HIS A 821 -3.46 3.38 17.62
C HIS A 821 -2.87 3.37 19.04
N GLU A 822 -1.81 4.14 19.30
CA GLU A 822 -1.27 4.26 20.65
C GLU A 822 -2.20 5.01 21.61
N VAL A 823 -2.81 6.10 21.13
CA VAL A 823 -3.82 6.85 21.92
C VAL A 823 -4.98 5.94 22.29
N GLU A 824 -5.46 5.14 21.34
CA GLU A 824 -6.48 4.12 21.56
C GLU A 824 -6.04 3.04 22.56
N SER A 825 -4.83 2.50 22.42
CA SER A 825 -4.31 1.45 23.30
C SER A 825 -4.17 1.93 24.75
N ILE A 826 -3.65 3.14 24.95
CA ILE A 826 -3.53 3.76 26.28
C ILE A 826 -4.91 4.08 26.86
N ALA A 827 -5.85 4.55 26.03
CA ALA A 827 -7.22 4.79 26.47
C ALA A 827 -7.92 3.49 26.89
N ARG A 828 -7.83 2.41 26.08
CA ARG A 828 -8.39 1.07 26.37
C ARG A 828 -7.91 0.52 27.72
N ALA A 829 -6.63 0.68 28.02
CA ALA A 829 -6.04 0.22 29.28
C ALA A 829 -6.68 0.85 30.54
N LYS A 830 -7.26 2.06 30.45
CA LYS A 830 -8.00 2.67 31.57
C LYS A 830 -9.38 2.03 31.80
N PHE A 831 -9.98 1.44 30.77
CA PHE A 831 -11.29 0.79 30.90
C PHE A 831 -11.16 -0.62 31.49
N GLU A 832 -10.09 -1.34 31.15
CA GLU A 832 -9.80 -2.71 31.64
C GLU A 832 -9.36 -2.78 33.11
N ASP A 833 -9.17 -1.63 33.76
CA ASP A 833 -8.82 -1.46 35.18
C ASP A 833 -9.77 -2.14 36.18
N SER A 834 -10.91 -2.66 35.70
CA SER A 834 -11.89 -3.34 36.53
C SER A 834 -11.68 -4.86 36.66
N GLU A 835 -10.94 -5.54 35.75
CA GLU A 835 -10.92 -7.02 35.75
C GLU A 835 -9.55 -7.72 35.60
N SER A 836 -8.45 -7.08 35.15
CA SER A 836 -7.14 -7.77 35.09
C SER A 836 -5.89 -6.88 35.29
N ASN A 837 -5.07 -7.20 36.30
CA ASN A 837 -3.81 -6.48 36.60
C ASN A 837 -2.64 -6.82 35.62
N ASP A 838 -2.82 -7.80 34.73
CA ASP A 838 -1.75 -8.35 33.89
C ASP A 838 -1.47 -7.50 32.63
N SER A 839 -2.49 -6.84 32.07
CA SER A 839 -2.37 -6.01 30.84
C SER A 839 -1.53 -4.75 31.05
N ARG A 840 -1.59 -4.13 32.23
CA ARG A 840 -0.79 -2.97 32.62
C ARG A 840 0.72 -3.22 32.65
N THR A 841 1.14 -4.45 32.95
CA THR A 841 2.57 -4.79 33.04
C THR A 841 3.21 -4.95 31.66
N LYS A 842 2.45 -5.40 30.65
CA LYS A 842 2.95 -5.65 29.28
C LYS A 842 2.83 -4.45 28.35
N LEU A 843 1.88 -3.53 28.61
CA LEU A 843 1.69 -2.31 27.83
C LEU A 843 2.96 -1.44 27.66
N PRO A 844 3.74 -1.13 28.72
CA PRO A 844 4.97 -0.34 28.55
C PRO A 844 5.99 -1.04 27.64
N ASP A 845 6.15 -2.36 27.75
CA ASP A 845 7.06 -3.13 26.90
C ASP A 845 6.60 -3.14 25.43
N ILE A 846 5.29 -3.16 25.18
CA ILE A 846 4.71 -3.02 23.85
C ILE A 846 5.05 -1.63 23.28
N LEU A 847 4.76 -0.57 24.04
CA LEU A 847 5.00 0.81 23.62
C LEU A 847 6.49 1.10 23.40
N ASP A 848 7.39 0.53 24.21
CA ASP A 848 8.83 0.68 24.04
C ASP A 848 9.32 0.01 22.74
N ARG A 849 8.85 -1.22 22.43
CA ARG A 849 9.16 -1.88 21.16
C ARG A 849 8.67 -1.06 19.96
N ARG A 850 7.47 -0.48 20.04
CA ARG A 850 6.90 0.38 18.99
C ARG A 850 7.70 1.66 18.76
N LEU A 851 8.29 2.22 19.82
CA LEU A 851 9.17 3.38 19.73
C LEU A 851 10.52 3.05 19.10
N ASP A 852 11.01 1.83 19.28
CA ASP A 852 12.25 1.37 18.66
C ASP A 852 12.11 1.17 17.14
N ILE A 853 10.92 0.78 16.65
CA ILE A 853 10.62 0.57 15.22
C ILE A 853 10.74 1.85 14.39
N LEU A 854 10.43 3.01 14.97
CA LEU A 854 10.60 4.33 14.33
C LEU A 854 12.08 4.65 13.98
N GLY A 855 13.04 3.81 14.39
CA GLY A 855 14.42 3.94 13.96
C GLY A 855 15.09 5.22 14.44
N GLY A 856 15.71 5.98 13.51
CA GLY A 856 16.50 7.16 13.82
C GLY A 856 15.72 8.49 13.93
N TYR A 857 14.44 8.53 13.56
CA TYR A 857 13.68 9.79 13.47
C TYR A 857 13.36 10.37 14.86
N ILE A 858 14.08 11.43 15.24
CA ILE A 858 13.98 12.02 16.59
C ILE A 858 12.69 12.84 16.75
N SER A 859 12.29 13.61 15.73
CA SER A 859 11.07 14.43 15.71
C SER A 859 9.82 13.57 15.95
N ASP A 860 9.75 12.43 15.28
CA ASP A 860 8.57 11.55 15.31
C ASP A 860 8.45 10.85 16.66
N LYS A 861 9.59 10.45 17.23
CA LYS A 861 9.65 9.94 18.61
C LYS A 861 9.22 10.99 19.62
N GLN A 862 9.58 12.27 19.43
CA GLN A 862 9.13 13.33 20.33
C GLN A 862 7.63 13.56 20.27
N TYR A 863 7.08 13.63 19.05
CA TYR A 863 5.65 13.82 18.84
C TYR A 863 4.86 12.68 19.50
N LEU A 864 5.26 11.43 19.23
CA LEU A 864 4.64 10.25 19.80
C LEU A 864 4.75 10.23 21.33
N LEU A 865 5.93 10.51 21.89
CA LEU A 865 6.13 10.58 23.33
C LEU A 865 5.34 11.71 23.98
N GLY A 866 5.15 12.85 23.30
CA GLY A 866 4.31 13.95 23.76
C GLY A 866 2.85 13.53 23.88
N LEU A 867 2.34 12.78 22.91
CA LEU A 867 0.99 12.21 22.94
C LEU A 867 0.82 11.10 23.98
N ARG A 868 1.81 10.20 24.11
CA ARG A 868 1.84 9.19 25.19
C ARG A 868 1.76 9.87 26.55
N ARG A 869 2.53 10.92 26.77
CA ARG A 869 2.49 11.70 28.03
C ARG A 869 1.12 12.29 28.28
N ALA A 870 0.56 12.98 27.29
CA ALA A 870 -0.74 13.63 27.41
C ALA A 870 -1.85 12.62 27.76
N THR A 871 -1.86 11.46 27.09
CA THR A 871 -2.82 10.37 27.35
C THR A 871 -2.54 9.63 28.66
N MET A 872 -1.27 9.37 28.98
CA MET A 872 -0.84 8.73 30.23
C MET A 872 -1.07 9.63 31.46
N GLU A 873 -0.99 10.94 31.33
CA GLU A 873 -1.31 11.86 32.43
C GLU A 873 -2.81 11.84 32.74
N LEU A 874 -3.66 11.74 31.72
CA LEU A 874 -5.10 11.52 31.88
C LEU A 874 -5.45 10.12 32.46
N THR A 875 -4.49 9.19 32.51
CA THR A 875 -4.67 7.79 32.94
C THR A 875 -3.72 7.36 34.10
N ALA A 876 -2.85 8.25 34.57
CA ALA A 876 -1.78 8.12 35.59
C ALA A 876 -0.42 7.47 35.19
N ARG A 877 0.62 8.33 35.15
CA ARG A 877 2.09 8.14 35.36
C ARG A 877 3.05 7.80 34.20
N LEU A 878 4.09 8.66 34.16
CA LEU A 878 5.49 8.54 33.71
C LEU A 878 5.85 8.45 32.22
N SER A 879 7.01 9.04 31.92
CA SER A 879 7.52 9.32 30.58
C SER A 879 9.03 9.14 30.53
N ARG A 880 9.58 8.62 29.42
CA ARG A 880 11.04 8.63 29.19
C ARG A 880 11.46 8.81 27.72
N LYS A 881 12.69 9.35 27.64
CA LYS A 881 13.66 9.54 26.54
C LYS A 881 13.34 10.55 25.43
N GLY A 882 13.88 11.75 25.61
CA GLY A 882 14.23 12.67 24.52
C GLY A 882 15.66 13.18 24.70
N ASN A 883 16.35 13.49 23.61
CA ASN A 883 17.76 13.95 23.62
C ASN A 883 17.94 15.46 23.81
N PHE A 884 16.87 16.21 24.07
CA PHE A 884 16.92 17.66 24.29
C PHE A 884 16.97 17.99 25.77
N THR A 885 17.93 18.82 26.16
CA THR A 885 18.28 19.13 27.56
C THR A 885 17.12 19.76 28.31
N ASN A 886 16.38 20.69 27.70
CA ASN A 886 15.24 21.37 28.32
C ASN A 886 14.04 20.43 28.59
N GLN A 887 13.63 19.64 27.60
CA GLN A 887 12.51 18.70 27.76
C GLN A 887 12.89 17.53 28.68
N ALA A 888 14.13 17.06 28.60
CA ALA A 888 14.64 16.03 29.50
C ALA A 888 14.71 16.54 30.94
N TYR A 889 15.09 17.82 31.14
CA TYR A 889 15.06 18.47 32.45
C TYR A 889 13.63 18.60 33.00
N GLN A 890 12.66 19.04 32.21
CA GLN A 890 11.25 19.05 32.64
C GLN A 890 10.75 17.64 32.98
N SER A 891 11.05 16.64 32.14
CA SER A 891 10.66 15.25 32.38
C SER A 891 11.29 14.70 33.66
N MET A 892 12.55 15.05 33.91
CA MET A 892 13.28 14.72 35.13
C MET A 892 12.67 15.41 36.35
N LEU A 893 12.28 16.68 36.27
CA LEU A 893 11.57 17.38 37.35
C LEU A 893 10.22 16.72 37.68
N HIS A 894 9.48 16.30 36.66
CA HIS A 894 8.25 15.52 36.86
C HIS A 894 8.52 14.17 37.52
N ALA A 895 9.58 13.46 37.10
CA ALA A 895 10.00 12.21 37.74
C ALA A 895 10.44 12.43 39.20
N ALA A 896 11.13 13.53 39.49
CA ALA A 896 11.52 13.93 40.84
C ALA A 896 10.29 14.25 41.72
N ARG A 897 9.27 14.94 41.18
CA ARG A 897 7.98 15.15 41.88
C ARG A 897 7.25 13.83 42.20
N LEU A 898 7.48 12.80 41.39
CA LEU A 898 6.94 11.45 41.60
C LEU A 898 7.85 10.58 42.50
N ASN A 899 8.92 11.15 43.08
CA ASN A 899 9.92 10.46 43.89
C ASN A 899 10.62 9.29 43.18
N ASP A 900 10.78 9.34 41.86
CA ASP A 900 11.56 8.34 41.11
C ASP A 900 13.07 8.58 41.34
N ARG A 901 13.72 7.61 41.98
CA ARG A 901 15.17 7.65 42.30
C ARG A 901 16.06 7.71 41.07
N SER A 902 15.59 7.26 39.91
CA SER A 902 16.35 7.35 38.66
C SER A 902 16.49 8.78 38.14
N ALA A 903 15.67 9.73 38.61
CA ALA A 903 15.72 11.13 38.20
C ALA A 903 17.08 11.79 38.52
N THR A 904 17.72 11.41 39.63
CA THR A 904 19.04 11.93 40.02
C THR A 904 20.16 11.44 39.08
N ILE A 905 20.06 10.19 38.59
CA ILE A 905 20.96 9.64 37.59
C ILE A 905 20.80 10.37 36.25
N GLU A 906 19.56 10.63 35.83
CA GLU A 906 19.29 11.37 34.59
C GLU A 906 19.71 12.85 34.72
N HIS A 907 19.52 13.49 35.89
CA HIS A 907 20.02 14.83 36.17
C HIS A 907 21.54 14.93 35.97
N ALA A 908 22.28 13.97 36.54
CA ALA A 908 23.72 13.91 36.39
C ALA A 908 24.12 13.70 34.91
N ARG A 909 23.36 12.91 34.14
CA ARG A 909 23.60 12.71 32.70
C ARG A 909 23.35 13.98 31.89
N LEU A 910 22.35 14.78 32.26
CA LEU A 910 22.09 16.06 31.61
C LEU A 910 23.25 17.02 31.84
N LEU A 911 23.69 17.18 33.08
CA LEU A 911 24.87 17.99 33.42
C LEU A 911 26.14 17.51 32.69
N TRP A 912 26.30 16.19 32.52
CA TRP A 912 27.42 15.64 31.76
C TRP A 912 27.36 16.02 30.28
N LYS A 913 26.16 15.96 29.67
CA LYS A 913 25.95 16.36 28.27
C LYS A 913 26.14 17.87 28.06
N ASP A 914 25.77 18.69 29.04
CA ASP A 914 25.95 20.15 29.02
C ASP A 914 27.43 20.59 29.19
N GLY A 915 28.37 19.63 29.30
CA GLY A 915 29.80 19.89 29.49
C GLY A 915 30.19 20.19 30.93
N HIS A 916 29.25 20.15 31.88
CA HIS A 916 29.50 20.35 33.31
C HIS A 916 29.96 19.05 34.00
N HIS A 917 31.02 18.43 33.48
CA HIS A 917 31.51 17.10 33.89
C HIS A 917 31.78 16.98 35.40
N ARG A 918 32.40 17.98 36.02
CA ARG A 918 32.72 17.96 37.46
C ARG A 918 31.46 18.00 38.33
N LYS A 919 30.47 18.82 37.97
CA LYS A 919 29.20 18.91 38.71
C LYS A 919 28.40 17.61 38.56
N ALA A 920 28.37 17.03 37.36
CA ALA A 920 27.73 15.74 37.10
C ALA A 920 28.31 14.59 37.93
N ILE A 921 29.64 14.54 38.05
CA ILE A 921 30.33 13.55 38.90
C ILE A 921 29.98 13.79 40.37
N GLN A 922 30.05 15.04 40.84
CA GLN A 922 29.73 15.38 42.24
C GLN A 922 28.27 15.09 42.61
N THR A 923 27.30 15.37 41.72
CA THR A 923 25.89 15.05 41.98
C THR A 923 25.66 13.56 42.09
N LEU A 924 26.38 12.76 41.30
CA LEU A 924 26.26 11.31 41.32
C LEU A 924 27.01 10.67 42.51
N GLU A 925 28.18 11.17 42.88
CA GLU A 925 28.89 10.80 44.12
C GLU A 925 28.07 11.19 45.35
N GLY A 926 27.46 12.38 45.35
CA GLY A 926 26.56 12.86 46.40
C GLY A 926 25.35 11.93 46.57
N ALA A 927 24.69 11.52 45.49
CA ALA A 927 23.55 10.61 45.54
C ALA A 927 23.92 9.21 46.06
N ILE A 928 25.09 8.70 45.69
CA ILE A 928 25.61 7.40 46.16
C ILE A 928 25.97 7.47 47.65
N THR A 929 26.69 8.52 48.07
CA THR A 929 27.10 8.71 49.48
C THR A 929 25.92 9.00 50.40
N ALA A 930 24.89 9.69 49.91
CA ALA A 930 23.62 9.90 50.61
C ALA A 930 22.75 8.63 50.68
N ASN A 931 23.20 7.53 50.06
CA ASN A 931 22.47 6.28 49.97
C ASN A 931 21.05 6.46 49.41
N GLU A 932 20.80 7.46 48.54
CA GLU A 932 19.46 7.73 47.98
C GLU A 932 18.85 6.53 47.24
N PHE A 933 19.73 5.65 46.74
CA PHE A 933 19.37 4.43 46.03
C PHE A 933 19.05 3.26 46.96
N SER A 934 19.43 3.32 48.24
CA SER A 934 19.22 2.31 49.29
C SER A 934 18.26 2.85 50.34
N SER A 935 17.11 2.21 50.61
CA SER A 935 16.29 2.68 51.73
C SER A 935 16.73 2.00 53.03
N GLU A 936 17.15 2.78 54.03
CA GLU A 936 16.89 2.38 55.41
C GLU A 936 15.41 2.63 55.74
N THR A 937 14.78 1.60 56.29
CA THR A 937 13.64 1.57 57.23
C THR A 937 12.58 2.70 57.18
N ALA A 938 11.37 2.36 56.74
CA ALA A 938 10.16 2.94 57.30
C ALA A 938 9.39 1.84 58.06
N THR A 939 9.41 1.95 59.39
CA THR A 939 8.41 1.46 60.37
C THR A 939 7.39 0.40 59.91
N SER A 940 7.59 -0.82 60.44
CA SER A 940 6.58 -1.80 60.87
C SER A 940 5.11 -1.57 60.45
N GLN A 941 4.63 -2.35 59.47
CA GLN A 941 3.52 -3.31 59.65
C GLN A 941 3.35 -4.18 58.39
N GLU A 942 3.22 -5.48 58.66
CA GLU A 942 3.00 -6.64 57.79
C GLU A 942 2.43 -6.39 56.38
N ARG A 943 3.13 -6.89 55.33
CA ARG A 943 2.55 -7.42 54.07
C ARG A 943 3.59 -8.17 53.21
N THR A 944 3.31 -9.46 53.01
CA THR A 944 3.65 -10.40 51.91
C THR A 944 5.05 -10.41 51.27
N SER A 945 5.73 -11.55 51.43
CA SER A 945 7.13 -11.86 51.11
C SER A 945 7.50 -12.04 49.63
N SER A 946 6.58 -11.91 48.67
CA SER A 946 6.87 -12.14 47.23
C SER A 946 7.25 -10.88 46.43
N LEU A 947 6.98 -9.67 46.94
CA LEU A 947 7.27 -8.40 46.25
C LEU A 947 8.67 -7.82 46.58
N ILE A 948 9.36 -8.38 47.57
CA ILE A 948 10.64 -7.85 48.08
C ILE A 948 11.82 -8.28 47.18
N ALA A 949 11.73 -9.44 46.51
CA ALA A 949 12.80 -9.95 45.64
C ALA A 949 13.01 -9.10 44.37
N ASN A 950 11.94 -8.78 43.62
CA ASN A 950 12.04 -7.98 42.39
C ASN A 950 12.49 -6.53 42.65
N ASN A 951 12.11 -5.95 43.80
CA ASN A 951 12.52 -4.60 44.18
C ASN A 951 14.01 -4.54 44.54
N GLY A 952 14.56 -5.57 45.20
CA GLY A 952 15.99 -5.64 45.52
C GLY A 952 16.87 -5.76 44.28
N GLU A 953 16.45 -6.54 43.27
CA GLU A 953 17.19 -6.67 42.00
C GLU A 953 17.20 -5.36 41.20
N HIS A 954 16.06 -4.68 41.07
CA HIS A 954 15.98 -3.39 40.38
C HIS A 954 16.79 -2.30 41.09
N GLN A 955 16.81 -2.31 42.42
CA GLN A 955 17.60 -1.39 43.24
C GLN A 955 19.11 -1.63 43.08
N ASN A 956 19.54 -2.89 43.15
CA ASN A 956 20.93 -3.28 42.90
C ASN A 956 21.35 -2.93 41.46
N MET A 957 20.46 -3.06 40.48
CA MET A 957 20.70 -2.67 39.09
C MET A 957 20.89 -1.16 38.93
N LEU A 958 20.09 -0.33 39.62
CA LEU A 958 20.20 1.13 39.58
C LEU A 958 21.50 1.61 40.24
N LEU A 959 21.84 1.06 41.41
CA LEU A 959 23.09 1.35 42.11
C LEU A 959 24.31 0.92 41.29
N ALA A 960 24.28 -0.29 40.70
CA ALA A 960 25.32 -0.78 39.80
C ALA A 960 25.48 0.10 38.56
N ARG A 961 24.37 0.57 37.97
CA ARG A 961 24.39 1.55 36.86
C ARG A 961 25.03 2.87 37.27
N ALA A 962 24.72 3.38 38.46
CA ALA A 962 25.30 4.61 38.97
C ALA A 962 26.83 4.49 39.13
N HIS A 963 27.32 3.44 39.82
CA HIS A 963 28.77 3.19 39.95
C HIS A 963 29.47 2.97 38.59
N LEU A 964 28.82 2.29 37.65
CA LEU A 964 29.36 2.08 36.30
C LEU A 964 29.45 3.40 35.51
N LEU A 965 28.43 4.26 35.60
CA LEU A 965 28.46 5.59 34.98
C LEU A 965 29.53 6.47 35.60
N LEU A 966 29.65 6.47 36.93
CA LEU A 966 30.68 7.15 37.69
C LEU A 966 32.08 6.75 37.19
N ALA A 967 32.34 5.45 37.08
CA ALA A 967 33.62 4.92 36.63
C ALA A 967 33.95 5.36 35.20
N LYS A 968 32.98 5.29 34.28
CA LYS A 968 33.15 5.75 32.89
C LYS A 968 33.40 7.25 32.78
N TRP A 969 32.73 8.06 33.60
CA TRP A 969 32.86 9.51 33.58
C TRP A 969 34.15 10.00 34.20
N THR A 970 34.60 9.36 35.27
CA THR A 970 35.90 9.69 35.89
C THR A 970 37.08 9.28 35.01
N ASP A 971 36.97 8.15 34.31
CA ASP A 971 37.92 7.72 33.28
C ASP A 971 37.97 8.72 32.10
N ARG A 972 36.81 9.07 31.53
CA ARG A 972 36.73 10.06 30.43
C ARG A 972 37.14 11.47 30.83
N ALA A 973 36.94 11.86 32.08
CA ALA A 973 37.34 13.17 32.59
C ALA A 973 38.86 13.25 32.85
N GLY A 974 39.56 12.12 32.97
CA GLY A 974 41.01 12.06 33.21
C GLY A 974 41.46 12.66 34.54
N GLN A 975 40.57 12.83 35.51
CA GLN A 975 40.82 13.58 36.75
C GLN A 975 41.36 12.72 37.91
N THR A 976 41.36 11.39 37.79
CA THR A 976 41.67 10.46 38.88
C THR A 976 42.71 9.42 38.50
N GLN A 977 43.44 8.91 39.51
CA GLN A 977 44.41 7.81 39.36
C GLN A 977 43.74 6.50 38.93
N SER A 978 44.46 5.68 38.16
CA SER A 978 43.99 4.40 37.61
C SER A 978 43.39 3.46 38.68
N ASP A 979 43.99 3.43 39.87
CA ASP A 979 43.61 2.50 40.93
C ASP A 979 42.23 2.84 41.52
N ALA A 980 41.89 4.13 41.62
CA ALA A 980 40.58 4.59 42.06
C ALA A 980 39.49 4.29 41.03
N ILE A 981 39.82 4.34 39.74
CA ILE A 981 38.90 3.98 38.65
C ILE A 981 38.61 2.48 38.69
N VAL A 982 39.64 1.65 38.86
CA VAL A 982 39.52 0.20 38.98
C VAL A 982 38.69 -0.18 40.21
N GLN A 983 38.88 0.48 41.36
CA GLN A 983 38.04 0.27 42.55
C GLN A 983 36.56 0.55 42.27
N ARG A 984 36.23 1.66 41.59
CA ARG A 984 34.84 2.01 41.24
C ARG A 984 34.19 0.99 40.29
N TYR A 985 34.95 0.47 39.32
CA TYR A 985 34.47 -0.64 38.49
C TYR A 985 34.25 -1.92 39.30
N ARG A 986 35.13 -2.24 40.26
CA ARG A 986 34.97 -3.39 41.18
C ARG A 986 33.73 -3.26 42.07
N GLU A 987 33.37 -2.06 42.49
CA GLU A 987 32.14 -1.80 43.26
C GLU A 987 30.87 -2.02 42.44
N ALA A 988 30.82 -1.52 41.20
CA ALA A 988 29.71 -1.78 40.28
C ALA A 988 29.50 -3.29 40.02
N ILE A 989 30.60 -4.03 39.94
CA ILE A 989 30.66 -5.48 39.76
C ILE A 989 30.13 -6.25 40.98
N LYS A 990 30.48 -5.82 42.21
CA LYS A 990 30.03 -6.47 43.45
C LYS A 990 28.50 -6.42 43.62
N LEU A 991 27.85 -5.41 43.06
CA LEU A 991 26.40 -5.17 43.19
C LEU A 991 25.55 -6.00 42.20
N HIS A 992 26.15 -6.52 41.12
CA HIS A 992 25.49 -7.41 40.17
C HIS A 992 26.46 -8.53 39.74
N PRO A 993 26.35 -9.77 40.30
CA PRO A 993 27.37 -10.82 40.20
C PRO A 993 27.64 -11.40 38.80
N SER A 994 26.87 -11.02 37.77
CA SER A 994 27.05 -11.52 36.40
C SER A 994 28.31 -10.98 35.68
N LEU A 995 29.17 -10.23 36.38
CA LEU A 995 30.33 -9.51 35.84
C LEU A 995 31.56 -9.66 36.77
N SER A 996 32.13 -10.84 37.00
CA SER A 996 33.39 -11.01 37.79
C SER A 996 34.17 -12.28 37.34
N GLY A 997 35.51 -12.43 37.38
CA GLY A 997 36.65 -11.75 38.05
C GLY A 997 38.05 -12.11 37.43
N GLU A 998 39.08 -11.24 37.62
CA GLU A 998 40.54 -11.18 37.17
C GLU A 998 41.02 -10.53 35.82
N ALA A 999 41.54 -9.29 35.89
CA ALA A 999 41.52 -8.22 34.87
C ALA A 999 42.16 -8.41 33.47
N SER A 1000 43.01 -9.40 33.19
CA SER A 1000 43.55 -9.62 31.83
C SER A 1000 42.91 -10.83 31.14
N LYS A 1001 42.81 -11.94 31.88
CA LYS A 1001 41.97 -13.09 31.51
C LYS A 1001 40.49 -12.72 31.48
N LEU A 1002 40.04 -11.83 32.35
CA LEU A 1002 38.66 -11.33 32.38
C LEU A 1002 38.26 -10.56 31.16
N VAL A 1003 39.13 -9.70 30.64
CA VAL A 1003 38.73 -8.84 29.53
C VAL A 1003 38.47 -9.74 28.34
N VAL A 1004 39.35 -10.72 28.12
CA VAL A 1004 39.18 -11.78 27.14
C VAL A 1004 37.96 -12.67 27.44
N ASP A 1005 37.80 -13.17 28.68
CA ASP A 1005 36.72 -14.10 29.06
C ASP A 1005 35.34 -13.41 29.12
N ASN A 1006 35.27 -12.13 29.51
CA ASN A 1006 34.05 -11.32 29.46
C ASN A 1006 33.70 -10.92 28.03
N TYR A 1007 34.67 -10.58 27.18
CA TYR A 1007 34.38 -10.37 25.76
C TYR A 1007 33.92 -11.69 25.11
N LEU A 1008 34.50 -12.85 25.46
CA LEU A 1008 34.08 -14.18 24.99
C LEU A 1008 32.69 -14.59 25.52
N ARG A 1009 32.38 -14.35 26.79
CA ARG A 1009 31.03 -14.56 27.36
C ARG A 1009 30.02 -13.59 26.78
N SER A 1010 30.41 -12.34 26.48
CA SER A 1010 29.55 -11.38 25.79
C SER A 1010 29.22 -11.84 24.37
N LEU A 1011 30.19 -12.43 23.66
CA LEU A 1011 30.00 -13.07 22.35
C LEU A 1011 29.08 -14.30 22.45
N ALA A 1012 29.15 -15.06 23.55
CA ALA A 1012 28.30 -16.24 23.76
C ALA A 1012 26.82 -15.89 24.03
N HIS A 1013 26.53 -14.69 24.54
CA HIS A 1013 25.16 -14.24 24.84
C HIS A 1013 24.57 -13.27 23.80
N GLY A 1014 25.36 -12.67 22.92
CA GLY A 1014 24.84 -11.78 21.88
C GLY A 1014 25.84 -11.36 20.80
N ASN A 1015 25.36 -11.32 19.56
CA ASN A 1015 26.21 -11.08 18.37
C ASN A 1015 26.37 -9.59 18.01
N LYS A 1016 25.63 -8.70 18.70
CA LYS A 1016 25.43 -7.29 18.32
C LYS A 1016 26.71 -6.44 18.27
N TYR A 1017 27.76 -6.83 19.00
CA TYR A 1017 29.04 -6.11 19.04
C TYR A 1017 30.23 -6.99 18.63
N VAL A 1018 30.02 -8.10 17.92
CA VAL A 1018 31.10 -9.04 17.53
C VAL A 1018 32.25 -8.32 16.84
N PHE A 1019 31.97 -7.41 15.91
CA PHE A 1019 32.97 -6.64 15.17
C PHE A 1019 33.80 -5.70 16.04
N GLN A 1020 33.35 -5.37 17.25
CA GLN A 1020 34.11 -4.55 18.21
C GLN A 1020 34.79 -5.41 19.29
N SER A 1021 34.13 -6.49 19.72
CA SER A 1021 34.60 -7.40 20.76
C SER A 1021 35.68 -8.35 20.25
N LEU A 1022 35.47 -8.98 19.09
CA LEU A 1022 36.35 -10.02 18.54
C LEU A 1022 37.74 -9.50 18.18
N PRO A 1023 37.91 -8.33 17.51
CA PRO A 1023 39.24 -7.80 17.24
C PRO A 1023 39.98 -7.43 18.52
N LYS A 1024 39.28 -6.89 19.52
CA LYS A 1024 39.88 -6.55 20.83
C LYS A 1024 40.32 -7.79 21.61
N ILE A 1025 39.55 -8.88 21.54
CA ILE A 1025 39.97 -10.18 22.07
C ILE A 1025 41.23 -10.65 21.36
N LEU A 1026 41.22 -10.65 20.03
CA LEU A 1026 42.35 -11.14 19.24
C LEU A 1026 43.61 -10.31 19.49
N THR A 1027 43.52 -8.98 19.58
CA THR A 1027 44.68 -8.14 19.90
C THR A 1027 45.19 -8.39 21.30
N LEU A 1028 44.32 -8.45 22.32
CA LEU A 1028 44.73 -8.75 23.70
C LEU A 1028 45.33 -10.15 23.83
N TRP A 1029 44.78 -11.13 23.12
CA TRP A 1029 45.28 -12.51 23.11
C TRP A 1029 46.64 -12.62 22.41
N LEU A 1030 46.83 -11.91 21.30
CA LEU A 1030 48.10 -11.83 20.57
C LEU A 1030 49.18 -11.04 21.35
N GLU A 1031 48.82 -9.97 22.07
CA GLU A 1031 49.72 -9.27 23.00
C GLU A 1031 50.15 -10.15 24.17
N HIS A 1032 49.25 -11.00 24.68
CA HIS A 1032 49.62 -11.98 25.69
C HIS A 1032 50.51 -13.09 25.12
N ALA A 1033 50.25 -13.56 23.90
CA ALA A 1033 51.11 -14.55 23.25
C ALA A 1033 52.53 -13.98 23.00
N SER A 1034 52.65 -12.71 22.61
CA SER A 1034 53.95 -12.08 22.33
C SER A 1034 54.79 -11.79 23.59
N THR A 1035 54.16 -11.68 24.76
CA THR A 1035 54.85 -11.52 26.06
C THR A 1035 55.36 -12.84 26.63
N VAL A 1036 54.75 -13.98 26.25
CA VAL A 1036 55.21 -15.32 26.67
C VAL A 1036 56.48 -15.77 25.93
N ASP A 1037 56.72 -15.24 24.72
CA ASP A 1037 57.90 -15.56 23.91
C ASP A 1037 59.13 -14.67 24.19
N GLN A 1038 59.08 -13.78 25.19
CA GLN A 1038 60.25 -13.00 25.60
C GLN A 1038 61.12 -13.78 26.60
N PRO A 1039 62.43 -13.98 26.32
CA PRO A 1039 63.33 -14.60 27.29
C PRO A 1039 63.44 -13.75 28.56
N PHE A 1040 63.34 -14.43 29.70
CA PHE A 1040 63.42 -13.84 31.04
C PHE A 1040 64.70 -12.98 31.19
N ASP A 1041 64.54 -11.67 31.43
CA ASP A 1041 65.65 -10.75 31.69
C ASP A 1041 65.83 -10.59 33.22
N PRO A 1042 66.88 -11.14 33.83
CA PRO A 1042 67.08 -11.17 35.29
C PRO A 1042 67.39 -9.80 35.92
N LYS A 1043 67.25 -8.69 35.18
CA LYS A 1043 67.51 -7.32 35.66
C LYS A 1043 66.27 -6.52 36.08
N ARG A 1044 65.05 -7.02 35.85
CA ARG A 1044 63.83 -6.43 36.42
C ARG A 1044 63.44 -7.24 37.65
N GLY A 1045 63.89 -6.74 38.80
CA GLY A 1045 63.58 -7.32 40.09
C GLY A 1045 62.08 -7.42 40.33
N ASP A 1046 61.71 -8.49 41.03
CA ASP A 1046 60.39 -8.74 41.57
C ASP A 1046 59.90 -7.53 42.37
N ASN A 1047 58.61 -7.18 42.21
CA ASN A 1047 57.78 -6.78 43.32
C ASN A 1047 56.35 -7.22 43.04
N GLU A 1048 55.89 -8.04 44.00
CA GLU A 1048 54.54 -8.47 44.37
C GLU A 1048 53.37 -7.55 44.00
#